data_AF-A0A0S4LQ62-F1
#
_entry.id   AF-A0A0S4LQ62-F1
#
_cell.length_a   1.000
_cell.length_b   1.000
_cell.length_c   1.000
_cell.angle_alpha   90.00
_cell.angle_beta   90.00
_cell.angle_gamma   90.00
#
_symmetry.space_group_name_H-M   'P 1'
#
loop_
_entity.id
_entity.type
_entity.pdbx_description
1 polymer ?
#
loop_
_entity_poly.entity_id
_entity_poly.type
_entity_poly.pdbx_seq_one_letter_code
_entity_poly.pdbx_strand_id
1 'polypeptide(L)'
;MRRCFILILPLFMVGCNSSNQVSSSLLSLSTSSPAIREPVIDRVGPVVQDLLQSTSREAHHTITASHQTVDARSAKYKQQAVTDTLKNPWKGMRHLEHHGLLVAELAATSPLDLPALLDRLATGMHQPSAPMTPLPIPTGSHRRDTMDFILETFHQAALHREIALAGLSDPERTFLFEHGRTLAESYTPQISVLSDVTMPQVLANTRFAELLKERVKSEHLLAAGQILAQLTNARWLEQLAVAFSEPVSPTEIPPGITGDVRLVQDTSEGLIVIGGPGPNSYQLEEPVALIVDLGGDDSYRGVIGASYDVRYGNAVVIDLAGNDRYTGSPLGIATGRLGVGLLFDQSGDDHYELSLGSGGVGLGGLGILVDIKGHDQYHGNRLTQGAAIGGWGLLIDTAGSDHYRSHGFAIGFGGPLGLGAVIDTEGDDQYQCGEVIPSAYNAHEAPESKPGDQEFQYDCFGLGTGAGSRVLTTHSQWVDQSLAGGMGLLIDLTGHDRYQSANFSQGMGYFFGAGILLDLNGEDEYQAARYGHGASAHYGVALFIDQKGDDRYGSTGPYYNAGVAWDHGISLTIDAGTSHDVYAFDRTTGLGKADHSGWAVFVDEGGRDTYRVTSGLGEASERSLAGFIDLTGEDQYNLLSPLSHFRPTNSLLFSHGPGSLFQDQ
;
A
#
# COMPACT_ATOMS: atom_id res chain seq x y z
N MET A 1 -50.92 -19.47 -57.09
CA MET A 1 -52.08 -19.96 -56.31
C MET A 1 -52.34 -18.98 -55.16
N ARG A 2 -53.58 -18.50 -55.05
CA ARG A 2 -54.35 -17.99 -53.88
C ARG A 2 -53.57 -17.32 -52.71
N ARG A 3 -53.79 -16.01 -52.49
CA ARG A 3 -54.59 -15.37 -51.39
C ARG A 3 -53.82 -15.30 -50.05
N CYS A 4 -53.88 -14.28 -49.19
CA CYS A 4 -54.82 -13.20 -48.94
C CYS A 4 -54.13 -12.13 -48.05
N PHE A 5 -54.60 -10.88 -48.14
CA PHE A 5 -54.45 -9.81 -47.14
C PHE A 5 -55.06 -10.20 -45.79
N ILE A 6 -54.46 -9.78 -44.67
CA ILE A 6 -55.17 -9.23 -43.49
C ILE A 6 -54.30 -8.13 -42.85
N LEU A 7 -54.95 -7.01 -42.56
CA LEU A 7 -54.45 -5.78 -41.98
C LEU A 7 -55.20 -5.56 -40.67
N ILE A 8 -54.53 -5.40 -39.52
CA ILE A 8 -55.13 -4.88 -38.27
C ILE A 8 -54.11 -3.98 -37.56
N LEU A 9 -54.55 -2.76 -37.29
CA LEU A 9 -53.93 -1.67 -36.51
C LEU A 9 -54.61 -1.63 -35.11
N PRO A 10 -54.28 -0.69 -34.20
CA PRO A 10 -53.19 -0.61 -33.21
C PRO A 10 -53.68 -0.84 -31.75
N LEU A 11 -52.77 -0.90 -30.76
CA LEU A 11 -53.09 -0.43 -29.40
C LEU A 11 -51.84 0.00 -28.63
N PHE A 12 -51.88 1.24 -28.14
CA PHE A 12 -50.95 1.84 -27.19
C PHE A 12 -50.95 1.09 -25.85
N MET A 13 -49.80 1.01 -25.17
CA MET A 13 -49.66 1.35 -23.74
C MET A 13 -48.19 1.52 -23.34
N VAL A 14 -48.02 2.48 -22.44
CA VAL A 14 -46.84 3.15 -21.87
C VAL A 14 -45.86 2.21 -21.14
N GLY A 15 -44.56 2.53 -21.18
CA GLY A 15 -43.57 2.05 -20.22
C GLY A 15 -42.16 2.58 -20.50
N CYS A 16 -41.78 3.69 -19.86
CA CYS A 16 -40.41 4.21 -19.84
C CYS A 16 -39.44 3.23 -19.15
N ASN A 17 -38.26 3.03 -19.73
CA ASN A 17 -36.97 3.15 -19.02
C ASN A 17 -35.82 3.10 -20.03
N SER A 18 -35.14 4.25 -20.15
CA SER A 18 -33.94 4.46 -20.95
C SER A 18 -32.71 3.95 -20.20
N SER A 19 -32.15 2.83 -20.66
CA SER A 19 -30.79 2.41 -20.36
C SER A 19 -29.84 3.04 -21.38
N ASN A 20 -29.20 4.15 -21.03
CA ASN A 20 -28.05 4.66 -21.78
C ASN A 20 -26.80 3.98 -21.24
N GLN A 21 -26.37 2.91 -21.89
CA GLN A 21 -24.98 2.43 -21.82
C GLN A 21 -24.13 3.42 -22.61
N VAL A 22 -23.20 4.09 -21.92
CA VAL A 22 -22.13 4.86 -22.57
C VAL A 22 -21.10 3.85 -23.06
N SER A 23 -20.85 3.93 -24.36
CA SER A 23 -19.87 3.15 -25.13
C SER A 23 -18.44 3.43 -24.63
N SER A 24 -17.80 2.42 -24.06
CA SER A 24 -16.35 2.37 -23.83
C SER A 24 -15.62 2.31 -25.17
N SER A 25 -14.91 3.38 -25.52
CA SER A 25 -14.02 3.42 -26.67
C SER A 25 -12.76 2.59 -26.40
N LEU A 26 -12.64 1.47 -27.13
CA LEU A 26 -11.43 0.78 -27.57
C LEU A 26 -10.12 1.18 -26.87
N LEU A 27 -9.83 0.48 -25.76
CA LEU A 27 -8.47 0.29 -25.26
C LEU A 27 -7.69 -0.53 -26.30
N SER A 28 -6.60 0.03 -26.83
CA SER A 28 -5.56 -0.78 -27.45
C SER A 28 -4.94 -1.64 -26.35
N LEU A 29 -5.14 -2.96 -26.43
CA LEU A 29 -4.50 -3.94 -25.55
C LEU A 29 -2.99 -3.69 -25.54
N SER A 30 -2.45 -3.24 -24.41
CA SER A 30 -1.03 -3.32 -24.13
C SER A 30 -0.62 -4.79 -24.09
N THR A 31 0.61 -5.07 -24.50
CA THR A 31 1.24 -6.38 -24.36
C THR A 31 1.64 -6.59 -22.90
N SER A 32 0.68 -6.72 -21.99
CA SER A 32 0.93 -7.14 -20.61
C SER A 32 1.48 -8.57 -20.58
N SER A 33 2.48 -8.81 -19.71
CA SER A 33 3.10 -10.12 -19.51
C SER A 33 2.05 -11.19 -19.17
N PRO A 34 2.18 -12.45 -19.63
CA PRO A 34 1.25 -13.53 -19.28
C PRO A 34 1.05 -13.72 -17.77
N ALA A 35 2.07 -13.40 -16.96
CA ALA A 35 2.06 -13.58 -15.51
C ALA A 35 0.94 -12.79 -14.80
N ILE A 36 0.65 -11.55 -15.24
CA ILE A 36 -0.37 -10.68 -14.61
C ILE A 36 -1.80 -11.24 -14.79
N ARG A 37 -2.02 -12.19 -15.73
CA ARG A 37 -3.37 -12.56 -16.18
C ARG A 37 -3.99 -13.78 -15.49
N GLU A 38 -3.24 -14.57 -14.74
CA GLU A 38 -3.78 -15.77 -14.08
C GLU A 38 -3.68 -15.65 -12.55
N PRO A 39 -4.78 -15.23 -11.88
CA PRO A 39 -4.82 -15.17 -10.43
C PRO A 39 -4.52 -16.55 -9.81
N VAL A 40 -3.51 -16.59 -8.96
CA VAL A 40 -3.03 -17.79 -8.27
C VAL A 40 -4.15 -18.40 -7.42
N ILE A 41 -4.92 -17.59 -6.67
CA ILE A 41 -5.98 -18.13 -5.80
C ILE A 41 -7.11 -18.77 -6.62
N ASP A 42 -7.40 -18.28 -7.83
CA ASP A 42 -8.39 -18.93 -8.69
C ASP A 42 -7.91 -20.28 -9.23
N ARG A 43 -6.59 -20.46 -9.40
CA ARG A 43 -5.95 -21.71 -9.81
C ARG A 43 -5.85 -22.72 -8.67
N VAL A 44 -5.17 -22.36 -7.57
CA VAL A 44 -4.84 -23.30 -6.47
C VAL A 44 -5.93 -23.37 -5.40
N GLY A 45 -6.68 -22.28 -5.22
CA GLY A 45 -7.66 -22.14 -4.14
C GLY A 45 -8.77 -23.18 -4.12
N PRO A 46 -9.38 -23.60 -5.25
CA PRO A 46 -10.40 -24.65 -5.27
C PRO A 46 -9.89 -26.00 -4.71
N VAL A 47 -8.66 -26.39 -5.08
CA VAL A 47 -8.04 -27.64 -4.62
C VAL A 47 -7.82 -27.61 -3.11
N VAL A 48 -7.21 -26.52 -2.63
CA VAL A 48 -6.92 -26.30 -1.21
C VAL A 48 -8.22 -26.21 -0.38
N GLN A 49 -9.25 -25.56 -0.91
CA GLN A 49 -10.56 -25.47 -0.28
C GLN A 49 -11.20 -26.84 -0.07
N ASP A 50 -11.18 -27.69 -1.10
CA ASP A 50 -11.75 -29.03 -1.03
C ASP A 50 -11.00 -29.89 0.01
N LEU A 51 -9.67 -29.80 0.08
CA LEU A 51 -8.84 -30.46 1.09
C LEU A 51 -9.25 -30.03 2.51
N LEU A 52 -9.30 -28.72 2.79
CA LEU A 52 -9.66 -28.19 4.10
C LEU A 52 -11.12 -28.49 4.48
N GLN A 53 -12.04 -28.50 3.51
CA GLN A 53 -13.43 -28.87 3.74
C GLN A 53 -13.58 -30.35 4.09
N SER A 54 -12.73 -31.22 3.54
CA SER A 54 -12.77 -32.65 3.82
C SER A 54 -12.17 -33.01 5.19
N THR A 55 -11.13 -32.29 5.63
CA THR A 55 -10.35 -32.61 6.84
C THR A 55 -10.72 -31.77 8.05
N SER A 56 -11.14 -30.52 7.84
CA SER A 56 -11.26 -29.51 8.91
C SER A 56 -12.56 -28.71 8.86
N ARG A 57 -13.64 -29.32 8.34
CA ARG A 57 -14.97 -28.71 8.20
C ARG A 57 -15.50 -28.04 9.47
N GLU A 58 -15.35 -28.71 10.60
CA GLU A 58 -15.88 -28.22 11.89
C GLU A 58 -15.13 -26.96 12.36
N ALA A 59 -13.81 -26.94 12.25
CA ALA A 59 -12.99 -25.78 12.58
C ALA A 59 -13.33 -24.60 11.67
N HIS A 60 -13.44 -24.83 10.35
CA HIS A 60 -13.85 -23.81 9.40
C HIS A 60 -15.23 -23.21 9.73
N HIS A 61 -16.22 -24.06 10.02
CA HIS A 61 -17.56 -23.60 10.43
C HIS A 61 -17.51 -22.80 11.75
N THR A 62 -16.72 -23.25 12.72
CA THR A 62 -16.59 -22.59 14.03
C THR A 62 -16.01 -21.18 13.89
N ILE A 63 -14.92 -21.02 13.14
CA ILE A 63 -14.30 -19.71 12.90
C ILE A 63 -15.26 -18.80 12.15
N THR A 64 -15.81 -19.29 11.03
CA THR A 64 -16.72 -18.51 10.19
C THR A 64 -17.94 -18.05 10.97
N ALA A 65 -18.49 -18.89 11.85
CA ALA A 65 -19.58 -18.54 12.75
C ALA A 65 -19.16 -17.47 13.77
N SER A 66 -17.95 -17.57 14.35
CA SER A 66 -17.44 -16.56 15.28
C SER A 66 -17.28 -15.18 14.63
N HIS A 67 -16.85 -15.16 13.36
CA HIS A 67 -16.64 -13.93 12.59
C HIS A 67 -17.94 -13.30 12.06
N GLN A 68 -19.10 -13.99 12.11
CA GLN A 68 -20.38 -13.34 11.80
C GLN A 68 -20.71 -12.18 12.74
N THR A 69 -20.12 -12.15 13.93
CA THR A 69 -20.33 -11.09 14.94
C THR A 69 -19.27 -9.98 14.89
N VAL A 70 -18.38 -10.01 13.91
CA VAL A 70 -17.24 -9.08 13.81
C VAL A 70 -17.67 -7.61 13.77
N ASP A 71 -18.82 -7.30 13.18
CA ASP A 71 -19.35 -5.94 13.09
C ASP A 71 -19.60 -5.33 14.49
N ALA A 72 -19.97 -6.16 15.46
CA ALA A 72 -20.22 -5.74 16.85
C ALA A 72 -18.95 -5.64 17.71
N ARG A 73 -17.78 -6.08 17.21
CA ARG A 73 -16.51 -5.92 17.93
C ARG A 73 -16.12 -4.45 17.99
N SER A 74 -15.53 -4.00 19.10
CA SER A 74 -15.19 -2.59 19.24
C SER A 74 -13.95 -2.24 18.41
N ALA A 75 -14.16 -1.42 17.38
CA ALA A 75 -13.17 -0.69 16.59
C ALA A 75 -13.96 0.21 15.65
N LYS A 76 -13.67 1.52 15.62
CA LYS A 76 -14.33 2.44 14.70
C LYS A 76 -13.80 2.25 13.28
N TYR A 77 -14.67 2.47 12.30
CA TYR A 77 -14.34 2.59 10.89
C TYR A 77 -13.66 1.36 10.24
N LYS A 78 -14.11 0.15 10.60
CA LYS A 78 -13.67 -1.08 9.94
C LYS A 78 -13.92 -1.02 8.43
N GLN A 79 -12.95 -1.49 7.67
CA GLN A 79 -13.07 -1.59 6.23
C GLN A 79 -13.94 -2.77 5.83
N GLN A 80 -14.75 -2.57 4.79
CA GLN A 80 -15.61 -3.61 4.27
C GLN A 80 -14.80 -4.80 3.75
N ALA A 81 -13.72 -4.57 3.00
CA ALA A 81 -12.83 -5.62 2.49
C ALA A 81 -12.30 -6.52 3.61
N VAL A 82 -11.92 -5.95 4.75
CA VAL A 82 -11.46 -6.69 5.93
C VAL A 82 -12.61 -7.49 6.56
N THR A 83 -13.75 -6.86 6.84
CA THR A 83 -14.89 -7.56 7.47
C THR A 83 -15.49 -8.65 6.60
N ASP A 84 -15.52 -8.45 5.28
CA ASP A 84 -16.02 -9.43 4.31
C ASP A 84 -15.05 -10.61 4.21
N THR A 85 -13.74 -10.37 4.23
CA THR A 85 -12.72 -11.42 4.28
C THR A 85 -12.79 -12.21 5.59
N LEU A 86 -12.97 -11.53 6.73
CA LEU A 86 -13.15 -12.19 8.03
C LEU A 86 -14.34 -13.17 8.02
N LYS A 87 -15.44 -12.79 7.36
CA LYS A 87 -16.65 -13.61 7.23
C LYS A 87 -16.56 -14.67 6.13
N ASN A 88 -15.76 -14.45 5.11
CA ASN A 88 -15.59 -15.36 3.97
C ASN A 88 -14.15 -15.28 3.43
N PRO A 89 -13.22 -16.06 4.03
CA PRO A 89 -11.78 -15.94 3.77
C PRO A 89 -11.44 -16.06 2.29
N TRP A 90 -11.87 -17.15 1.64
CA TRP A 90 -11.55 -17.43 0.23
C TRP A 90 -12.14 -16.44 -0.76
N LYS A 91 -13.33 -15.88 -0.49
CA LYS A 91 -13.91 -14.85 -1.35
C LYS A 91 -13.15 -13.52 -1.18
N GLY A 92 -12.81 -13.19 0.07
CA GLY A 92 -12.07 -11.99 0.41
C GLY A 92 -10.67 -11.97 -0.19
N MET A 93 -9.88 -13.03 0.02
CA MET A 93 -8.52 -13.13 -0.51
C MET A 93 -8.48 -13.03 -2.04
N ARG A 94 -9.40 -13.70 -2.75
CA ARG A 94 -9.53 -13.54 -4.21
C ARG A 94 -9.80 -12.09 -4.62
N HIS A 95 -10.64 -11.37 -3.88
CA HIS A 95 -10.90 -9.97 -4.19
C HIS A 95 -9.65 -9.09 -3.99
N LEU A 96 -8.85 -9.37 -2.95
CA LEU A 96 -7.61 -8.65 -2.67
C LEU A 96 -6.55 -8.93 -3.75
N GLU A 97 -6.34 -10.19 -4.13
CA GLU A 97 -5.43 -10.57 -5.21
C GLU A 97 -5.84 -9.92 -6.54
N HIS A 98 -7.11 -10.08 -6.95
CA HIS A 98 -7.61 -9.46 -8.18
C HIS A 98 -7.47 -7.93 -8.15
N HIS A 99 -7.59 -7.31 -6.97
CA HIS A 99 -7.36 -5.88 -6.85
C HIS A 99 -5.89 -5.53 -7.05
N GLY A 100 -4.96 -6.24 -6.41
CA GLY A 100 -3.52 -6.03 -6.58
C GLY A 100 -3.05 -6.29 -8.01
N LEU A 101 -3.48 -7.37 -8.67
CA LEU A 101 -3.12 -7.66 -10.05
C LEU A 101 -3.59 -6.58 -11.05
N LEU A 102 -4.78 -6.00 -10.82
CA LEU A 102 -5.25 -4.87 -11.64
C LEU A 102 -4.47 -3.57 -11.36
N VAL A 103 -3.97 -3.39 -10.14
CA VAL A 103 -3.08 -2.28 -9.79
C VAL A 103 -1.72 -2.47 -10.50
N ALA A 104 -1.16 -3.68 -10.45
CA ALA A 104 0.05 -4.06 -11.18
C ALA A 104 -0.09 -3.81 -12.69
N GLU A 105 -1.19 -4.26 -13.30
CA GLU A 105 -1.44 -4.06 -14.74
C GLU A 105 -1.44 -2.59 -15.14
N LEU A 106 -2.02 -1.72 -14.31
CA LEU A 106 -2.08 -0.28 -14.58
C LEU A 106 -0.73 0.40 -14.33
N ALA A 107 0.01 0.00 -13.30
CA ALA A 107 1.35 0.52 -13.02
C ALA A 107 2.34 0.17 -14.14
N ALA A 108 2.27 -1.04 -14.69
CA ALA A 108 3.09 -1.48 -15.83
C ALA A 108 2.72 -0.82 -17.18
N THR A 109 1.73 0.09 -17.22
CA THR A 109 1.42 0.80 -18.47
C THR A 109 2.51 1.83 -18.79
N SER A 110 3.01 1.81 -20.03
CA SER A 110 4.00 2.78 -20.50
C SER A 110 3.46 3.57 -21.71
N PRO A 111 3.27 4.91 -21.61
CA PRO A 111 3.47 5.73 -20.41
C PRO A 111 2.41 5.45 -19.32
N LEU A 112 2.79 5.67 -18.05
CA LEU A 112 1.94 5.48 -16.87
C LEU A 112 0.67 6.34 -16.93
N ASP A 113 -0.50 5.70 -16.82
CA ASP A 113 -1.80 6.39 -16.64
C ASP A 113 -2.10 6.57 -15.14
N LEU A 114 -1.44 7.54 -14.52
CA LEU A 114 -1.58 7.83 -13.08
C LEU A 114 -3.05 8.12 -12.67
N PRO A 115 -3.86 8.91 -13.42
CA PRO A 115 -5.27 9.09 -13.10
C PRO A 115 -6.08 7.78 -13.02
N ALA A 116 -5.84 6.84 -13.94
CA ALA A 116 -6.51 5.54 -13.94
C ALA A 116 -6.06 4.66 -12.77
N LEU A 117 -4.76 4.67 -12.45
CA LEU A 117 -4.21 3.96 -11.30
C LEU A 117 -4.82 4.46 -9.97
N LEU A 118 -4.95 5.78 -9.81
CA LEU A 118 -5.61 6.38 -8.65
C LEU A 118 -7.08 5.94 -8.52
N ASP A 119 -7.81 5.86 -9.63
CA ASP A 119 -9.21 5.38 -9.64
C ASP A 119 -9.30 3.92 -9.18
N ARG A 120 -8.35 3.08 -9.63
CA ARG A 120 -8.32 1.67 -9.28
C ARG A 120 -8.10 1.47 -7.78
N LEU A 121 -7.09 2.14 -7.21
CA LEU A 121 -6.77 2.08 -5.78
C LEU A 121 -7.95 2.58 -4.92
N ALA A 122 -8.56 3.69 -5.32
CA ALA A 122 -9.76 4.24 -4.69
C ALA A 122 -10.93 3.24 -4.68
N THR A 123 -11.13 2.52 -5.80
CA THR A 123 -12.18 1.50 -5.93
C THR A 123 -11.94 0.31 -4.99
N GLY A 124 -10.69 -0.12 -4.76
CA GLY A 124 -10.37 -1.18 -3.80
C GLY A 124 -10.79 -0.86 -2.37
N MET A 125 -10.68 0.42 -1.99
CA MET A 125 -11.13 0.94 -0.69
C MET A 125 -12.64 1.19 -0.62
N HIS A 126 -13.40 0.88 -1.68
CA HIS A 126 -14.82 1.22 -1.82
C HIS A 126 -15.08 2.73 -1.67
N GLN A 127 -14.15 3.55 -2.13
CA GLN A 127 -14.21 5.02 -2.08
C GLN A 127 -13.90 5.59 -3.47
N PRO A 128 -14.78 5.42 -4.48
CA PRO A 128 -14.52 5.93 -5.83
C PRO A 128 -14.40 7.45 -5.83
N SER A 129 -13.66 8.00 -6.80
CA SER A 129 -13.50 9.45 -6.91
C SER A 129 -14.81 10.15 -7.29
N ALA A 130 -14.88 11.44 -6.98
CA ALA A 130 -15.99 12.29 -7.42
C ALA A 130 -15.93 12.42 -8.95
N PRO A 131 -17.10 12.50 -9.64
CA PRO A 131 -17.12 12.73 -11.07
C PRO A 131 -16.31 13.98 -11.43
N MET A 132 -15.38 13.80 -12.36
CA MET A 132 -14.58 14.87 -12.93
C MET A 132 -14.59 14.79 -14.45
N THR A 133 -14.27 15.90 -15.10
CA THR A 133 -14.02 15.92 -16.54
C THR A 133 -12.53 16.16 -16.76
N PRO A 134 -11.79 15.22 -17.38
CA PRO A 134 -10.41 15.46 -17.76
C PRO A 134 -10.29 16.72 -18.60
N LEU A 135 -9.25 17.50 -18.35
CA LEU A 135 -8.99 18.73 -19.07
C LEU A 135 -8.39 18.39 -20.44
N PRO A 136 -8.72 19.13 -21.50
CA PRO A 136 -8.07 18.96 -22.79
C PRO A 136 -6.58 19.25 -22.69
N ILE A 137 -5.75 18.21 -22.85
CA ILE A 137 -4.30 18.34 -22.81
C ILE A 137 -3.83 19.06 -24.09
N PRO A 138 -3.05 20.16 -23.98
CA PRO A 138 -2.49 20.86 -25.14
C PRO A 138 -1.66 19.92 -26.01
N THR A 139 -1.79 20.03 -27.33
CA THR A 139 -1.06 19.19 -28.29
C THR A 139 0.11 19.91 -28.97
N GLY A 140 0.27 21.21 -28.73
CA GLY A 140 1.35 22.02 -29.31
C GLY A 140 2.13 22.78 -28.25
N SER A 141 3.34 23.20 -28.61
CA SER A 141 4.31 23.87 -27.73
C SER A 141 4.06 25.38 -27.55
N HIS A 142 2.80 25.82 -27.63
CA HIS A 142 2.47 27.23 -27.44
C HIS A 142 2.43 27.57 -25.96
N ARG A 143 3.35 28.43 -25.50
CA ARG A 143 3.46 28.86 -24.09
C ARG A 143 2.14 29.24 -23.44
N ARG A 144 1.26 29.93 -24.18
CA ARG A 144 -0.05 30.34 -23.68
C ARG A 144 -0.96 29.14 -23.38
N ASP A 145 -1.05 28.20 -24.31
CA ASP A 145 -1.91 27.02 -24.17
C ASP A 145 -1.40 26.13 -23.03
N THR A 146 -0.08 25.99 -22.89
CA THR A 146 0.55 25.29 -21.77
C THR A 146 0.24 25.94 -20.42
N MET A 147 0.36 27.27 -20.33
CA MET A 147 0.03 28.00 -19.10
C MET A 147 -1.46 27.94 -18.76
N ASP A 148 -2.34 28.08 -19.76
CA ASP A 148 -3.79 27.99 -19.57
C ASP A 148 -4.17 26.60 -19.02
N PHE A 149 -3.52 25.53 -19.51
CA PHE A 149 -3.70 24.17 -18.99
C PHE A 149 -3.21 24.01 -17.55
N ILE A 150 -2.02 24.51 -17.21
CA ILE A 150 -1.48 24.45 -15.84
C ILE A 150 -2.43 25.18 -14.87
N LEU A 151 -2.82 26.41 -15.20
CA LEU A 151 -3.65 27.25 -14.33
C LEU A 151 -5.04 26.64 -14.14
N GLU A 152 -5.67 26.12 -15.21
CA GLU A 152 -6.97 25.46 -15.10
C GLU A 152 -6.89 24.17 -14.29
N THR A 153 -5.81 23.39 -14.44
CA THR A 153 -5.58 22.17 -13.66
C THR A 153 -5.53 22.47 -12.15
N PHE A 154 -4.73 23.47 -11.75
CA PHE A 154 -4.65 23.88 -10.35
C PHE A 154 -5.96 24.48 -9.84
N HIS A 155 -6.65 25.27 -10.66
CA HIS A 155 -7.94 25.86 -10.29
C HIS A 155 -8.99 24.77 -10.00
N GLN A 156 -9.13 23.77 -10.88
CA GLN A 156 -10.08 22.67 -10.71
C GLN A 156 -9.71 21.80 -9.50
N ALA A 157 -8.42 21.50 -9.30
CA ALA A 157 -7.96 20.75 -8.13
C ALA A 157 -8.23 21.50 -6.82
N ALA A 158 -8.03 22.82 -6.79
CA ALA A 158 -8.32 23.67 -5.64
C ALA A 158 -9.84 23.73 -5.35
N LEU A 159 -10.68 23.80 -6.39
CA LEU A 159 -12.14 23.76 -6.24
C LEU A 159 -12.59 22.43 -5.61
N HIS A 160 -12.10 21.30 -6.12
CA HIS A 160 -12.39 19.98 -5.57
C HIS A 160 -11.95 19.88 -4.11
N ARG A 161 -10.77 20.39 -3.77
CA ARG A 161 -10.28 20.44 -2.38
C ARG A 161 -11.21 21.27 -1.49
N GLU A 162 -11.64 22.46 -1.92
CA GLU A 162 -12.57 23.26 -1.10
C GLU A 162 -13.93 22.60 -0.91
N ILE A 163 -14.44 21.89 -1.93
CA ILE A 163 -15.65 21.07 -1.78
C ILE A 163 -15.43 19.94 -0.77
N ALA A 164 -14.26 19.29 -0.81
CA ALA A 164 -13.90 18.23 0.11
C ALA A 164 -13.90 18.68 1.57
N LEU A 165 -13.43 19.90 1.82
CA LEU A 165 -13.26 20.49 3.16
C LEU A 165 -14.42 21.41 3.57
N ALA A 166 -15.46 21.57 2.74
CA ALA A 166 -16.58 22.49 3.01
C ALA A 166 -17.37 22.16 4.29
N GLY A 167 -17.30 20.90 4.74
CA GLY A 167 -17.94 20.43 5.96
C GLY A 167 -17.19 20.77 7.25
N LEU A 168 -15.99 21.34 7.17
CA LEU A 168 -15.12 21.64 8.31
C LEU A 168 -15.08 23.14 8.63
N SER A 169 -15.05 23.46 9.91
CA SER A 169 -14.70 24.81 10.38
C SER A 169 -13.19 25.05 10.31
N ASP A 170 -12.75 26.31 10.31
CA ASP A 170 -11.32 26.65 10.28
C ASP A 170 -10.51 25.98 11.41
N PRO A 171 -10.98 25.96 12.68
CA PRO A 171 -10.26 25.24 13.74
C PRO A 171 -10.17 23.73 13.51
N GLU A 172 -11.18 23.12 12.88
CA GLU A 172 -11.14 21.69 12.55
C GLU A 172 -10.15 21.42 11.41
N ARG A 173 -10.07 22.30 10.40
CA ARG A 173 -9.05 22.22 9.34
C ARG A 173 -7.64 22.34 9.92
N THR A 174 -7.42 23.31 10.80
CA THR A 174 -6.13 23.48 11.51
C THR A 174 -5.79 22.25 12.36
N PHE A 175 -6.73 21.76 13.16
CA PHE A 175 -6.52 20.56 13.97
C PHE A 175 -6.12 19.36 13.12
N LEU A 176 -6.84 19.06 12.04
CA LEU A 176 -6.52 17.95 11.16
C LEU A 176 -5.12 18.09 10.55
N PHE A 177 -4.78 19.28 10.06
CA PHE A 177 -3.50 19.55 9.42
C PHE A 177 -2.32 19.38 10.39
N GLU A 178 -2.44 19.91 11.61
CA GLU A 178 -1.42 19.82 12.66
C GLU A 178 -1.31 18.40 13.23
N HIS A 179 -2.44 17.73 13.45
CA HIS A 179 -2.47 16.39 14.04
C HIS A 179 -1.84 15.33 13.12
N GLY A 180 -1.83 15.55 11.80
CA GLY A 180 -1.08 14.72 10.86
C GLY A 180 0.40 14.56 11.25
N ARG A 181 1.03 15.63 11.77
CA ARG A 181 2.40 15.57 12.27
C ARG A 181 2.52 14.67 13.50
N THR A 182 1.62 14.84 14.47
CA THR A 182 1.58 14.01 15.69
C THR A 182 1.46 12.52 15.34
N LEU A 183 0.64 12.18 14.34
CA LEU A 183 0.50 10.81 13.86
C LEU A 183 1.82 10.28 13.27
N ALA A 184 2.47 11.05 12.40
CA ALA A 184 3.77 10.69 11.85
C ALA A 184 4.84 10.51 12.93
N GLU A 185 4.80 11.27 14.02
CA GLU A 185 5.78 11.20 15.12
C GLU A 185 5.51 10.05 16.09
N SER A 186 4.24 9.76 16.39
CA SER A 186 3.86 9.02 17.60
C SER A 186 2.81 7.93 17.42
N TYR A 187 2.34 7.67 16.20
CA TYR A 187 1.39 6.59 15.94
C TYR A 187 1.90 5.26 16.52
N THR A 188 1.02 4.45 17.08
CA THR A 188 1.38 3.11 17.54
C THR A 188 0.18 2.20 17.31
N PRO A 189 0.39 0.95 16.88
CA PRO A 189 -0.72 0.03 16.63
C PRO A 189 -1.36 -0.46 17.93
N GLN A 190 -0.71 -0.26 19.08
CA GLN A 190 -1.27 -0.63 20.38
C GLN A 190 -0.88 0.34 21.50
N ILE A 191 -1.87 0.71 22.31
CA ILE A 191 -1.70 1.43 23.57
C ILE A 191 -2.17 0.53 24.71
N SER A 192 -1.22 0.05 25.51
CA SER A 192 -1.48 -0.86 26.64
C SER A 192 -1.47 -0.16 28.01
N VAL A 193 -0.98 1.08 28.08
CA VAL A 193 -0.92 1.87 29.32
C VAL A 193 -1.67 3.17 29.12
N LEU A 194 -2.78 3.34 29.86
CA LEU A 194 -3.51 4.60 29.92
C LEU A 194 -2.88 5.52 30.97
N SER A 195 -2.57 6.74 30.56
CA SER A 195 -1.91 7.76 31.36
C SER A 195 -2.42 9.15 30.96
N ASP A 196 -2.03 10.17 31.71
CA ASP A 196 -2.33 11.58 31.38
C ASP A 196 -1.74 12.02 30.03
N VAL A 197 -0.83 11.24 29.44
CA VAL A 197 -0.24 11.47 28.10
C VAL A 197 -0.98 10.69 27.01
N THR A 198 -1.20 9.39 27.22
CA THR A 198 -1.77 8.51 26.18
C THR A 198 -3.28 8.69 26.02
N MET A 199 -4.00 9.07 27.08
CA MET A 199 -5.44 9.32 27.01
C MET A 199 -5.81 10.48 26.06
N PRO A 200 -5.22 11.70 26.18
CA PRO A 200 -5.45 12.76 25.20
C PRO A 200 -5.08 12.37 23.77
N GLN A 201 -3.99 11.63 23.58
CA GLN A 201 -3.55 11.16 22.26
C GLN A 201 -4.59 10.22 21.62
N VAL A 202 -5.14 9.28 22.38
CA VAL A 202 -6.22 8.39 21.92
C VAL A 202 -7.44 9.19 21.46
N LEU A 203 -7.85 10.18 22.25
CA LEU A 203 -8.99 11.03 21.91
C LEU A 203 -8.72 11.89 20.67
N ALA A 204 -7.50 12.43 20.54
CA ALA A 204 -7.11 13.22 19.37
C ALA A 204 -7.06 12.36 18.10
N ASN A 205 -6.47 11.16 18.15
CA ASN A 205 -6.46 10.22 17.03
C ASN A 205 -7.88 9.82 16.62
N THR A 206 -8.74 9.60 17.60
CA THR A 206 -10.14 9.25 17.34
C THR A 206 -10.90 10.42 16.72
N ARG A 207 -10.70 11.64 17.23
CA ARG A 207 -11.29 12.86 16.69
C ARG A 207 -10.82 13.14 15.26
N PHE A 208 -9.54 12.88 14.96
CA PHE A 208 -8.99 12.98 13.61
C PHE A 208 -9.73 12.03 12.66
N ALA A 209 -9.85 10.76 13.01
CA ALA A 209 -10.57 9.76 12.21
C ALA A 209 -12.06 10.11 12.04
N GLU A 210 -12.72 10.58 13.10
CA GLU A 210 -14.12 11.04 13.08
C GLU A 210 -14.33 12.17 12.08
N LEU A 211 -13.50 13.21 12.15
CA LEU A 211 -13.60 14.36 11.25
C LEU A 211 -13.39 13.96 9.79
N LEU A 212 -12.37 13.13 9.52
CA LEU A 212 -12.13 12.64 8.16
C LEU A 212 -13.31 11.82 7.64
N LYS A 213 -13.78 10.85 8.42
CA LYS A 213 -14.84 9.94 7.95
C LYS A 213 -16.20 10.63 7.80
N GLU A 214 -16.52 11.57 8.67
CA GLU A 214 -17.87 12.14 8.79
C GLU A 214 -18.02 13.52 8.15
N ARG A 215 -16.92 14.25 7.93
CA ARG A 215 -16.96 15.66 7.49
C ARG A 215 -16.15 15.96 6.24
N VAL A 216 -15.15 15.14 5.91
CA VAL A 216 -14.38 15.28 4.67
C VAL A 216 -15.00 14.42 3.57
N LYS A 217 -15.21 15.02 2.40
CA LYS A 217 -15.65 14.30 1.20
C LYS A 217 -14.43 13.82 0.43
N SER A 218 -13.89 12.67 0.84
CA SER A 218 -12.63 12.14 0.34
C SER A 218 -12.65 11.85 -1.17
N GLU A 219 -13.83 11.57 -1.74
CA GLU A 219 -14.04 11.41 -3.17
C GLU A 219 -13.60 12.65 -3.97
N HIS A 220 -13.73 13.85 -3.39
CA HIS A 220 -13.28 15.08 -4.02
C HIS A 220 -11.77 15.30 -3.87
N LEU A 221 -11.12 14.81 -2.82
CA LEU A 221 -9.65 14.84 -2.72
C LEU A 221 -9.01 13.91 -3.75
N LEU A 222 -9.59 12.71 -3.95
CA LEU A 222 -9.19 11.81 -5.02
C LEU A 222 -9.32 12.46 -6.40
N ALA A 223 -10.43 13.15 -6.65
CA ALA A 223 -10.60 13.91 -7.89
C ALA A 223 -9.57 15.05 -8.02
N ALA A 224 -9.22 15.76 -6.95
CA ALA A 224 -8.13 16.74 -7.02
C ALA A 224 -6.80 16.09 -7.43
N GLY A 225 -6.49 14.90 -6.90
CA GLY A 225 -5.29 14.14 -7.26
C GLY A 225 -5.29 13.71 -8.72
N GLN A 226 -6.40 13.15 -9.21
CA GLN A 226 -6.58 12.77 -10.61
C GLN A 226 -6.49 13.97 -11.59
N ILE A 227 -6.91 15.17 -11.17
CA ILE A 227 -6.74 16.39 -11.96
C ILE A 227 -5.27 16.77 -12.05
N LEU A 228 -4.57 16.85 -10.91
CA LEU A 228 -3.15 17.21 -10.88
C LEU A 228 -2.26 16.17 -11.59
N ALA A 229 -2.61 14.89 -11.51
CA ALA A 229 -1.95 13.81 -12.22
C ALA A 229 -2.00 13.96 -13.75
N GLN A 230 -2.88 14.80 -14.33
CA GLN A 230 -2.83 15.08 -15.78
C GLN A 230 -1.57 15.86 -16.19
N LEU A 231 -0.89 16.52 -15.25
CA LEU A 231 0.39 17.19 -15.50
C LEU A 231 1.52 16.18 -15.75
N THR A 232 1.35 14.89 -15.46
CA THR A 232 2.36 13.87 -15.73
C THR A 232 2.24 13.26 -17.14
N ASN A 233 1.40 13.85 -18.01
CA ASN A 233 1.20 13.34 -19.36
C ASN A 233 2.48 13.44 -20.21
N ALA A 234 3.06 12.29 -20.55
CA ALA A 234 4.33 12.20 -21.27
C ALA A 234 4.41 13.07 -22.54
N ARG A 235 3.37 13.07 -23.38
CA ARG A 235 3.36 13.86 -24.63
C ARG A 235 3.32 15.37 -24.39
N TRP A 236 2.71 15.80 -23.29
CA TRP A 236 2.68 17.20 -22.90
C TRP A 236 4.01 17.64 -22.32
N LEU A 237 4.62 16.81 -21.47
CA LEU A 237 5.93 17.04 -20.86
C LEU A 237 7.03 17.26 -21.93
N GLU A 238 7.03 16.44 -22.99
CA GLU A 238 7.96 16.57 -24.14
C GLU A 238 7.95 17.96 -24.81
N GLN A 239 6.87 18.74 -24.63
CA GLN A 239 6.69 20.04 -25.30
C GLN A 239 7.16 21.22 -24.44
N LEU A 240 7.42 21.00 -23.14
CA LEU A 240 7.66 22.08 -22.17
C LEU A 240 8.96 22.84 -22.46
N ALA A 241 10.04 22.14 -22.81
CA ALA A 241 11.31 22.79 -23.16
C ALA A 241 11.18 23.74 -24.36
N VAL A 242 10.31 23.42 -25.32
CA VAL A 242 10.04 24.29 -26.48
C VAL A 242 9.14 25.47 -26.07
N ALA A 243 8.12 25.22 -25.26
CA ALA A 243 7.18 26.23 -24.78
C ALA A 243 7.85 27.30 -23.89
N PHE A 244 8.89 26.92 -23.15
CA PHE A 244 9.60 27.76 -22.18
C PHE A 244 11.09 27.89 -22.50
N SER A 245 11.41 28.40 -23.69
CA SER A 245 12.79 28.51 -24.19
C SER A 245 13.55 29.76 -23.74
N GLU A 246 12.87 30.80 -23.25
CA GLU A 246 13.51 32.06 -22.85
C GLU A 246 13.78 32.10 -21.33
N PRO A 247 15.00 32.47 -20.90
CA PRO A 247 15.33 32.61 -19.49
C PRO A 247 14.67 33.85 -18.85
N VAL A 248 14.38 33.73 -17.57
CA VAL A 248 13.92 34.79 -16.67
C VAL A 248 15.12 35.61 -16.18
N SER A 249 14.91 36.90 -15.89
CA SER A 249 15.98 37.73 -15.34
C SER A 249 16.41 37.22 -13.96
N PRO A 250 17.72 37.15 -13.63
CA PRO A 250 18.18 36.71 -12.31
C PRO A 250 17.61 37.51 -11.13
N THR A 251 17.16 38.75 -11.37
CA THR A 251 16.52 39.59 -10.36
C THR A 251 15.08 39.22 -10.04
N GLU A 252 14.44 38.43 -10.91
CA GLU A 252 13.06 37.95 -10.77
C GLU A 252 13.00 36.56 -10.14
N ILE A 253 14.16 35.88 -10.01
CA ILE A 253 14.27 34.56 -9.38
C ILE A 253 14.09 34.71 -7.86
N PRO A 254 13.13 34.00 -7.24
CA PRO A 254 12.91 34.05 -5.80
C PRO A 254 14.12 33.57 -4.98
N PRO A 255 14.31 34.09 -3.75
CA PRO A 255 15.31 33.55 -2.83
C PRO A 255 15.14 32.04 -2.62
N GLY A 256 16.24 31.31 -2.54
CA GLY A 256 16.24 29.85 -2.39
C GLY A 256 16.21 29.10 -3.72
N ILE A 257 15.90 29.77 -4.84
CA ILE A 257 15.96 29.16 -6.18
C ILE A 257 17.21 29.68 -6.89
N THR A 258 18.00 28.77 -7.46
CA THR A 258 19.21 29.11 -8.22
C THR A 258 19.32 28.22 -9.46
N GLY A 259 20.04 28.70 -10.48
CA GLY A 259 20.23 27.97 -11.73
C GLY A 259 19.59 28.71 -12.91
N ASP A 260 19.26 27.97 -13.96
CA ASP A 260 18.55 28.49 -15.13
C ASP A 260 17.04 28.41 -14.88
N VAL A 261 16.32 29.52 -14.98
CA VAL A 261 14.87 29.58 -14.72
C VAL A 261 14.17 30.15 -15.94
N ARG A 262 13.10 29.48 -16.38
CA ARG A 262 12.31 29.80 -17.59
C ARG A 262 10.98 30.49 -17.30
N LEU A 263 10.45 30.30 -16.09
CA LEU A 263 9.23 30.96 -15.65
C LEU A 263 9.24 31.17 -14.13
N VAL A 264 8.75 32.33 -13.71
CA VAL A 264 8.32 32.60 -12.34
C VAL A 264 6.97 33.29 -12.44
N GLN A 265 5.93 32.73 -11.84
CA GLN A 265 4.57 33.26 -11.91
C GLN A 265 3.85 33.08 -10.58
N ASP A 266 3.47 34.21 -9.96
CA ASP A 266 2.57 34.19 -8.80
C ASP A 266 1.13 33.91 -9.23
N THR A 267 0.44 33.09 -8.43
CA THR A 267 -0.98 32.75 -8.60
C THR A 267 -1.71 32.77 -7.25
N SER A 268 -3.03 32.60 -7.26
CA SER A 268 -3.80 32.46 -6.01
C SER A 268 -3.51 31.16 -5.27
N GLU A 269 -3.09 30.13 -6.01
CA GLU A 269 -2.84 28.77 -5.58
C GLU A 269 -1.39 28.58 -5.09
N GLY A 270 -0.49 29.51 -5.40
CA GLY A 270 0.90 29.54 -4.96
C GLY A 270 1.86 29.95 -6.08
N LEU A 271 3.16 29.89 -5.81
CA LEU A 271 4.17 30.18 -6.83
C LEU A 271 4.25 29.04 -7.86
N ILE A 272 4.37 29.39 -9.15
CA ILE A 272 4.71 28.46 -10.22
C ILE A 272 6.12 28.80 -10.74
N VAL A 273 6.98 27.79 -10.80
CA VAL A 273 8.36 27.90 -11.30
C VAL A 273 8.60 26.86 -12.38
N ILE A 274 9.29 27.27 -13.46
CA ILE A 274 9.82 26.33 -14.45
C ILE A 274 11.33 26.52 -14.53
N GLY A 275 12.09 25.48 -14.19
CA GLY A 275 13.53 25.39 -14.33
C GLY A 275 13.98 25.23 -15.78
N GLY A 276 15.25 25.47 -16.06
CA GLY A 276 15.90 25.18 -17.32
C GLY A 276 16.61 23.82 -17.29
N PRO A 277 17.11 23.31 -18.42
CA PRO A 277 17.66 21.96 -18.55
C PRO A 277 19.11 21.82 -18.02
N GLY A 278 19.47 22.64 -17.03
CA GLY A 278 20.78 22.61 -16.40
C GLY A 278 20.61 22.63 -14.89
N PRO A 279 21.68 22.35 -14.13
CA PRO A 279 21.58 22.11 -12.70
C PRO A 279 21.00 23.31 -11.94
N ASN A 280 19.94 23.02 -11.21
CA ASN A 280 19.14 23.93 -10.43
C ASN A 280 19.15 23.53 -8.95
N SER A 281 18.84 24.50 -8.10
CA SER A 281 18.63 24.22 -6.68
C SER A 281 17.40 24.95 -6.17
N TYR A 282 16.58 24.20 -5.45
CA TYR A 282 15.29 24.60 -4.91
C TYR A 282 15.30 24.44 -3.39
N GLN A 283 15.60 25.52 -2.67
CA GLN A 283 15.46 25.60 -1.21
C GLN A 283 14.09 26.23 -0.89
N LEU A 284 13.12 25.38 -0.61
CA LEU A 284 11.70 25.76 -0.52
C LEU A 284 11.31 26.06 0.93
N GLU A 285 11.32 27.35 1.28
CA GLU A 285 10.88 27.87 2.58
C GLU A 285 9.52 28.59 2.53
N GLU A 286 8.98 28.80 1.32
CA GLU A 286 7.70 29.47 1.06
C GLU A 286 6.78 28.54 0.24
N PRO A 287 5.45 28.78 0.22
CA PRO A 287 4.53 27.93 -0.52
C PRO A 287 4.76 27.99 -2.04
N VAL A 288 5.10 26.85 -2.63
CA VAL A 288 5.20 26.65 -4.08
C VAL A 288 4.12 25.67 -4.52
N ALA A 289 3.31 26.08 -5.49
CA ALA A 289 2.23 25.25 -6.03
C ALA A 289 2.77 24.27 -7.07
N LEU A 290 3.65 24.72 -7.97
CA LEU A 290 4.23 23.90 -9.02
C LEU A 290 5.70 24.25 -9.24
N ILE A 291 6.53 23.22 -9.28
CA ILE A 291 7.85 23.26 -9.91
C ILE A 291 7.83 22.29 -11.09
N VAL A 292 8.31 22.74 -12.24
CA VAL A 292 8.70 21.85 -13.34
C VAL A 292 10.15 22.14 -13.67
N ASP A 293 11.06 21.22 -13.39
CA ASP A 293 12.41 21.32 -13.95
C ASP A 293 12.45 20.64 -15.32
N LEU A 294 13.24 21.20 -16.24
CA LEU A 294 13.40 20.66 -17.60
C LEU A 294 14.62 19.74 -17.72
N GLY A 295 15.38 19.60 -16.63
CA GLY A 295 16.40 18.60 -16.38
C GLY A 295 17.74 19.19 -15.90
N GLY A 296 18.73 18.33 -15.71
CA GLY A 296 19.99 18.64 -15.05
C GLY A 296 20.04 18.02 -13.65
N ASP A 297 21.25 17.82 -13.11
CA ASP A 297 21.40 17.23 -11.78
C ASP A 297 21.05 18.26 -10.69
N ASP A 298 19.87 18.12 -10.10
CA ASP A 298 19.21 19.11 -9.29
C ASP A 298 19.24 18.81 -7.78
N SER A 299 19.01 19.85 -6.97
CA SER A 299 18.85 19.68 -5.52
C SER A 299 17.60 20.35 -4.98
N TYR A 300 16.69 19.53 -4.49
CA TYR A 300 15.43 19.92 -3.87
C TYR A 300 15.53 19.80 -2.34
N ARG A 301 15.15 20.85 -1.61
CA ARG A 301 15.22 20.89 -0.14
C ARG A 301 14.00 21.56 0.48
N GLY A 302 13.48 20.98 1.56
CA GLY A 302 12.37 21.56 2.32
C GLY A 302 11.03 20.87 2.05
N VAL A 303 10.01 21.65 1.69
CA VAL A 303 8.66 21.16 1.36
C VAL A 303 8.52 21.03 -0.16
N ILE A 304 8.79 19.84 -0.67
CA ILE A 304 8.92 19.44 -2.07
C ILE A 304 7.65 18.67 -2.47
N GLY A 305 6.82 19.27 -3.31
CA GLY A 305 5.58 18.65 -3.80
C GLY A 305 4.65 18.22 -2.66
N ALA A 306 4.62 18.96 -1.54
CA ALA A 306 3.88 18.58 -0.34
C ALA A 306 2.99 19.73 0.16
N SER A 307 1.86 19.40 0.80
CA SER A 307 0.95 20.41 1.36
C SER A 307 1.70 21.29 2.36
N TYR A 308 1.75 22.60 2.13
CA TYR A 308 2.53 23.53 2.94
C TYR A 308 1.81 23.93 4.23
N ASP A 309 0.56 24.40 4.10
CA ASP A 309 -0.33 24.76 5.21
C ASP A 309 -1.82 24.46 4.90
N VAL A 310 -2.71 24.87 5.80
CA VAL A 310 -4.18 24.67 5.65
C VAL A 310 -4.75 25.38 4.41
N ARG A 311 -4.11 26.43 3.91
CA ARG A 311 -4.51 27.17 2.72
C ARG A 311 -3.90 26.54 1.46
N TYR A 312 -2.61 26.27 1.48
CA TYR A 312 -1.82 25.74 0.37
C TYR A 312 -1.67 24.23 0.48
N GLY A 313 -2.79 23.53 0.26
CA GLY A 313 -2.86 22.08 0.40
C GLY A 313 -2.46 21.28 -0.84
N ASN A 314 -2.38 21.90 -2.01
CA ASN A 314 -1.98 21.25 -3.25
C ASN A 314 -0.59 21.74 -3.67
N ALA A 315 0.33 20.82 -3.93
CA ALA A 315 1.67 21.13 -4.41
C ALA A 315 2.18 19.99 -5.32
N VAL A 316 2.87 20.36 -6.41
CA VAL A 316 3.38 19.45 -7.43
C VAL A 316 4.84 19.79 -7.75
N VAL A 317 5.68 18.78 -7.86
CA VAL A 317 7.03 18.86 -8.43
C VAL A 317 7.13 17.86 -9.57
N ILE A 318 7.67 18.30 -10.70
CA ILE A 318 7.94 17.49 -11.89
C ILE A 318 9.39 17.71 -12.27
N ASP A 319 10.21 16.67 -12.22
CA ASP A 319 11.53 16.65 -12.86
C ASP A 319 11.46 15.81 -14.13
N LEU A 320 12.23 16.18 -15.16
CA LEU A 320 12.23 15.52 -16.46
C LEU A 320 13.51 14.75 -16.77
N ALA A 321 14.63 15.04 -16.12
CA ALA A 321 15.90 14.37 -16.37
C ALA A 321 17.00 14.85 -15.42
N GLY A 322 17.78 13.96 -14.84
CA GLY A 322 18.97 14.36 -14.07
C GLY A 322 19.23 13.38 -12.95
N ASN A 323 20.43 13.37 -12.38
CA ASN A 323 20.66 12.58 -11.17
C ASN A 323 20.47 13.48 -9.95
N ASP A 324 19.27 13.44 -9.40
CA ASP A 324 18.74 14.44 -8.50
C ASP A 324 18.81 14.05 -7.04
N ARG A 325 18.68 15.08 -6.20
CA ARG A 325 18.74 14.92 -4.76
C ARG A 325 17.60 15.63 -4.06
N TYR A 326 16.71 14.83 -3.49
CA TYR A 326 15.53 15.27 -2.75
C TYR A 326 15.79 15.14 -1.25
N THR A 327 15.89 16.26 -0.53
CA THR A 327 16.06 16.27 0.94
C THR A 327 14.89 16.94 1.63
N GLY A 328 13.94 16.12 2.11
CA GLY A 328 12.69 16.60 2.69
C GLY A 328 12.84 17.11 4.12
N SER A 329 12.14 18.19 4.46
CA SER A 329 11.78 18.44 5.86
C SER A 329 10.77 17.37 6.34
N PRO A 330 10.50 17.23 7.65
CA PRO A 330 9.39 16.38 8.10
C PRO A 330 8.10 16.76 7.35
N LEU A 331 7.37 15.75 6.87
CA LEU A 331 6.15 15.90 6.04
C LEU A 331 6.40 16.61 4.70
N GLY A 332 7.63 16.56 4.20
CA GLY A 332 8.13 17.51 3.21
C GLY A 332 8.37 16.96 1.82
N ILE A 333 8.20 15.66 1.54
CA ILE A 333 8.31 15.13 0.17
C ILE A 333 7.01 14.43 -0.18
N ALA A 334 6.31 14.92 -1.22
CA ALA A 334 5.11 14.27 -1.75
C ALA A 334 4.07 13.93 -0.66
N THR A 335 3.92 14.79 0.35
CA THR A 335 3.00 14.55 1.49
C THR A 335 1.69 15.32 1.29
N GLY A 336 0.57 14.61 1.24
CA GLY A 336 -0.77 15.19 1.19
C GLY A 336 -1.40 15.35 2.57
N ARG A 337 -1.65 16.59 2.98
CA ARG A 337 -2.39 16.93 4.21
C ARG A 337 -3.61 17.78 3.86
N LEU A 338 -4.80 17.16 3.90
CA LEU A 338 -6.05 17.79 3.48
C LEU A 338 -5.99 18.35 2.05
N GLY A 339 -5.23 17.71 1.17
CA GLY A 339 -4.92 18.15 -0.17
C GLY A 339 -4.04 17.12 -0.87
N VAL A 340 -3.34 17.53 -1.92
CA VAL A 340 -2.52 16.66 -2.75
C VAL A 340 -1.06 17.11 -2.70
N GLY A 341 -0.17 16.20 -2.34
CA GLY A 341 1.26 16.32 -2.61
C GLY A 341 1.65 15.35 -3.71
N LEU A 342 2.27 15.84 -4.79
CA LEU A 342 2.72 15.04 -5.92
C LEU A 342 4.19 15.38 -6.24
N LEU A 343 5.03 14.37 -6.31
CA LEU A 343 6.35 14.43 -6.91
C LEU A 343 6.37 13.42 -8.06
N PHE A 344 6.79 13.86 -9.24
CA PHE A 344 6.98 13.04 -10.41
C PHE A 344 8.41 13.26 -10.93
N ASP A 345 9.25 12.27 -10.82
CA ASP A 345 10.54 12.21 -11.52
C ASP A 345 10.37 11.37 -12.79
N GLN A 346 10.98 11.80 -13.89
CA GLN A 346 10.88 11.11 -15.17
C GLN A 346 12.10 10.24 -15.48
N SER A 347 13.30 10.65 -15.05
CA SER A 347 14.51 9.87 -15.29
C SER A 347 15.70 10.42 -14.53
N GLY A 348 16.47 9.54 -13.92
CA GLY A 348 17.65 9.91 -13.16
C GLY A 348 18.25 8.71 -12.47
N ASP A 349 19.39 8.84 -11.80
CA ASP A 349 19.69 7.94 -10.67
C ASP A 349 19.58 8.79 -9.40
N ASP A 350 18.43 8.70 -8.73
CA ASP A 350 17.96 9.69 -7.80
C ASP A 350 18.12 9.27 -6.33
N HIS A 351 18.27 10.28 -5.48
CA HIS A 351 18.48 10.08 -4.06
C HIS A 351 17.42 10.83 -3.25
N TYR A 352 16.52 10.05 -2.64
CA TYR A 352 15.41 10.52 -1.81
C TYR A 352 15.71 10.35 -0.32
N GLU A 353 16.04 11.46 0.35
CA GLU A 353 16.22 11.53 1.79
C GLU A 353 14.90 11.95 2.47
N LEU A 354 14.14 10.93 2.88
CA LEU A 354 12.76 11.05 3.34
C LEU A 354 12.71 11.16 4.87
N SER A 355 12.51 12.39 5.34
CA SER A 355 12.22 12.65 6.75
C SER A 355 10.85 12.08 7.16
N LEU A 356 10.56 12.09 8.46
CA LEU A 356 9.34 11.58 9.06
C LEU A 356 8.08 12.07 8.33
N GLY A 357 7.20 11.15 7.93
CA GLY A 357 5.95 11.50 7.24
C GLY A 357 6.09 11.90 5.76
N SER A 358 7.16 11.49 5.07
CA SER A 358 7.49 11.92 3.69
C SER A 358 7.67 10.76 2.70
N GLY A 359 7.70 11.06 1.41
CA GLY A 359 7.84 10.09 0.33
C GLY A 359 6.49 9.49 -0.05
N GLY A 360 5.59 10.31 -0.58
CA GLY A 360 4.28 9.84 -1.02
C GLY A 360 3.34 9.51 0.13
N VAL A 361 3.25 10.38 1.15
CA VAL A 361 2.50 10.08 2.39
C VAL A 361 1.14 10.75 2.43
N GLY A 362 0.09 9.99 2.76
CA GLY A 362 -1.28 10.48 2.88
C GLY A 362 -1.74 10.67 4.33
N LEU A 363 -1.96 11.91 4.76
CA LEU A 363 -2.47 12.24 6.10
C LEU A 363 -3.76 13.04 5.99
N GLY A 364 -4.89 12.35 5.85
CA GLY A 364 -6.16 12.99 5.49
C GLY A 364 -6.16 13.63 4.09
N GLY A 365 -5.22 13.24 3.23
CA GLY A 365 -4.99 13.76 1.89
C GLY A 365 -4.33 12.70 1.00
N LEU A 366 -3.84 13.11 -0.18
CA LEU A 366 -3.15 12.25 -1.14
C LEU A 366 -1.68 12.64 -1.21
N GLY A 367 -0.78 11.73 -0.86
CA GLY A 367 0.65 11.85 -1.13
C GLY A 367 1.05 10.87 -2.21
N ILE A 368 1.74 11.34 -3.24
CA ILE A 368 2.09 10.55 -4.43
C ILE A 368 3.54 10.88 -4.81
N LEU A 369 4.41 9.88 -4.73
CA LEU A 369 5.75 9.92 -5.31
C LEU A 369 5.74 8.96 -6.50
N VAL A 370 6.16 9.44 -7.66
CA VAL A 370 6.36 8.63 -8.85
C VAL A 370 7.79 8.84 -9.32
N ASP A 371 8.54 7.76 -9.45
CA ASP A 371 9.75 7.68 -10.25
C ASP A 371 9.46 6.78 -11.46
N ILE A 372 10.04 7.12 -12.62
CA ILE A 372 9.76 6.43 -13.87
C ILE A 372 10.96 5.62 -14.35
N LYS A 373 12.18 6.08 -14.08
CA LYS A 373 13.40 5.45 -14.58
C LYS A 373 14.56 5.83 -13.70
N GLY A 374 15.29 4.84 -13.23
CA GLY A 374 16.55 5.12 -12.59
C GLY A 374 17.19 3.94 -11.95
N HIS A 375 18.13 4.22 -11.06
CA HIS A 375 18.59 3.29 -10.05
C HIS A 375 18.62 4.06 -8.74
N ASP A 376 17.50 3.99 -8.03
CA ASP A 376 17.10 5.00 -7.08
C ASP A 376 17.30 4.55 -5.63
N GLN A 377 17.50 5.54 -4.77
CA GLN A 377 17.72 5.32 -3.34
C GLN A 377 16.69 6.05 -2.52
N TYR A 378 15.82 5.28 -1.85
CA TYR A 378 14.78 5.77 -0.97
C TYR A 378 15.15 5.55 0.50
N HIS A 379 15.71 6.58 1.13
CA HIS A 379 16.10 6.54 2.54
C HIS A 379 15.05 7.19 3.44
N GLY A 380 14.17 6.37 4.00
CA GLY A 380 13.09 6.73 4.89
C GLY A 380 13.41 6.61 6.38
N ASN A 381 12.73 7.45 7.15
CA ASN A 381 12.68 7.35 8.60
C ASN A 381 11.46 6.52 9.04
N ARG A 382 10.37 7.21 9.40
CA ARG A 382 9.16 6.60 9.96
C ARG A 382 7.94 7.19 9.29
N LEU A 383 6.95 6.34 9.01
CA LEU A 383 5.75 6.77 8.28
C LEU A 383 6.16 7.39 6.93
N THR A 384 6.91 6.63 6.13
CA THR A 384 7.47 7.08 4.84
C THR A 384 7.16 6.10 3.72
N GLN A 385 7.43 6.47 2.47
CA GLN A 385 7.37 5.58 1.30
C GLN A 385 5.99 4.95 1.13
N GLY A 386 5.04 5.75 0.63
CA GLY A 386 3.69 5.28 0.36
C GLY A 386 2.88 4.96 1.61
N ALA A 387 3.17 5.58 2.76
CA ALA A 387 2.44 5.34 4.01
C ALA A 387 1.21 6.24 4.15
N ALA A 388 0.14 5.78 4.82
CA ALA A 388 -1.07 6.57 4.98
C ALA A 388 -1.83 6.38 6.29
N ILE A 389 -2.42 7.46 6.80
CA ILE A 389 -3.45 7.47 7.84
C ILE A 389 -4.55 8.45 7.42
N GLY A 390 -5.76 7.93 7.19
CA GLY A 390 -6.91 8.75 6.78
C GLY A 390 -6.88 9.27 5.34
N GLY A 391 -5.92 8.83 4.52
CA GLY A 391 -5.74 9.26 3.14
C GLY A 391 -5.11 8.19 2.28
N TRP A 392 -4.46 8.60 1.20
CA TRP A 392 -3.76 7.73 0.26
C TRP A 392 -2.29 8.13 0.20
N GLY A 393 -1.41 7.16 0.42
CA GLY A 393 0.03 7.34 0.28
C GLY A 393 0.53 6.35 -0.76
N LEU A 394 1.21 6.85 -1.79
CA LEU A 394 1.69 6.06 -2.91
C LEU A 394 3.16 6.39 -3.20
N LEU A 395 3.95 5.34 -3.38
CA LEU A 395 5.22 5.39 -4.08
C LEU A 395 5.09 4.42 -5.27
N ILE A 396 5.34 4.92 -6.47
CA ILE A 396 5.34 4.14 -7.70
C ILE A 396 6.73 4.31 -8.32
N ASP A 397 7.45 3.21 -8.47
CA ASP A 397 8.66 3.13 -9.27
C ASP A 397 8.34 2.25 -10.48
N THR A 398 8.86 2.59 -11.66
CA THR A 398 8.55 1.84 -12.88
C THR A 398 9.75 1.23 -13.58
N ALA A 399 10.97 1.57 -13.16
CA ALA A 399 12.15 0.92 -13.69
C ALA A 399 13.38 1.25 -12.87
N GLY A 400 14.11 0.22 -12.48
CA GLY A 400 15.42 0.43 -11.90
C GLY A 400 16.03 -0.81 -11.29
N SER A 401 16.72 -0.62 -10.19
CA SER A 401 17.24 -1.70 -9.32
C SER A 401 17.51 -0.98 -8.01
N ASP A 402 16.43 -0.83 -7.27
CA ASP A 402 16.21 0.27 -6.38
C ASP A 402 16.38 -0.16 -4.93
N HIS A 403 16.70 0.83 -4.09
CA HIS A 403 17.03 0.59 -2.69
C HIS A 403 16.05 1.33 -1.78
N TYR A 404 15.09 0.59 -1.26
CA TYR A 404 14.10 1.05 -0.30
C TYR A 404 14.56 0.76 1.12
N ARG A 405 14.80 1.79 1.93
CA ARG A 405 15.15 1.61 3.35
C ARG A 405 14.30 2.47 4.26
N SER A 406 13.73 1.88 5.31
CA SER A 406 13.01 2.63 6.34
C SER A 406 13.12 2.02 7.74
N HIS A 407 12.72 2.75 8.78
CA HIS A 407 12.74 2.27 10.16
C HIS A 407 11.42 1.69 10.64
N GLY A 408 10.30 2.09 10.04
CA GLY A 408 9.00 1.48 10.31
C GLY A 408 7.80 2.33 9.90
N PHE A 409 6.62 1.69 9.89
CA PHE A 409 5.37 2.27 9.41
C PHE A 409 5.49 2.73 7.95
N ALA A 410 6.22 1.99 7.12
CA ALA A 410 6.71 2.46 5.83
C ALA A 410 6.63 1.37 4.76
N ILE A 411 6.93 1.75 3.51
CA ILE A 411 6.90 0.84 2.36
C ILE A 411 5.47 0.27 2.22
N GLY A 412 4.54 1.14 1.86
CA GLY A 412 3.15 0.75 1.62
C GLY A 412 2.35 0.48 2.91
N PHE A 413 2.59 1.26 3.97
CA PHE A 413 1.88 1.09 5.24
C PHE A 413 0.48 1.73 5.24
N GLY A 414 -0.55 0.96 5.59
CA GLY A 414 -1.92 1.41 5.75
C GLY A 414 -2.38 1.49 7.22
N GLY A 415 -2.42 2.69 7.78
CA GLY A 415 -3.02 2.95 9.10
C GLY A 415 -4.53 3.23 9.05
N PRO A 416 -5.18 3.60 10.18
CA PRO A 416 -6.63 3.80 10.22
C PRO A 416 -7.16 4.70 9.11
N LEU A 417 -8.22 4.25 8.42
CA LEU A 417 -8.83 4.91 7.25
C LEU A 417 -7.88 5.13 6.04
N GLY A 418 -6.64 4.66 6.09
CA GLY A 418 -5.63 4.89 5.07
C GLY A 418 -5.47 3.73 4.09
N LEU A 419 -5.06 4.06 2.88
CA LEU A 419 -4.43 3.14 1.92
C LEU A 419 -2.99 3.57 1.70
N GLY A 420 -2.05 2.68 2.00
CA GLY A 420 -0.64 2.86 1.66
C GLY A 420 -0.21 1.86 0.60
N ALA A 421 0.53 2.29 -0.41
CA ALA A 421 1.04 1.40 -1.46
C ALA A 421 2.48 1.76 -1.87
N VAL A 422 3.29 0.72 -2.07
CA VAL A 422 4.48 0.76 -2.93
C VAL A 422 4.20 -0.18 -4.10
N ILE A 423 4.45 0.30 -5.31
CA ILE A 423 4.31 -0.47 -6.54
C ILE A 423 5.61 -0.29 -7.31
N ASP A 424 6.36 -1.37 -7.46
CA ASP A 424 7.57 -1.43 -8.28
C ASP A 424 7.29 -2.32 -9.49
N THR A 425 7.80 -1.97 -10.67
CA THR A 425 7.48 -2.70 -11.91
C THR A 425 8.64 -3.42 -12.59
N GLU A 426 9.89 -2.98 -12.41
CA GLU A 426 11.05 -3.58 -13.07
C GLU A 426 12.33 -3.32 -12.27
N GLY A 427 13.12 -4.35 -11.92
CA GLY A 427 14.46 -4.16 -11.38
C GLY A 427 14.91 -5.29 -10.46
N ASP A 428 16.18 -5.36 -10.09
CA ASP A 428 16.61 -6.21 -8.96
C ASP A 428 16.64 -5.35 -7.68
N ASP A 429 15.56 -5.38 -6.91
CA ASP A 429 15.25 -4.40 -5.86
C ASP A 429 15.59 -4.89 -4.45
N GLN A 430 15.78 -3.92 -3.55
CA GLN A 430 16.10 -4.17 -2.15
C GLN A 430 15.14 -3.41 -1.23
N TYR A 431 14.32 -4.16 -0.49
CA TYR A 431 13.36 -3.63 0.48
C TYR A 431 13.81 -3.89 1.91
N GLN A 432 14.20 -2.85 2.64
CA GLN A 432 14.66 -2.92 4.02
C GLN A 432 13.78 -2.13 4.99
N CYS A 433 13.28 -2.78 6.05
CA CYS A 433 12.51 -2.09 7.09
C CYS A 433 12.80 -2.58 8.51
N GLY A 434 13.16 -1.66 9.42
CA GLY A 434 13.30 -1.92 10.86
C GLY A 434 14.58 -1.36 11.47
N GLU A 435 15.24 -2.16 12.31
CA GLU A 435 16.56 -1.90 12.96
C GLU A 435 16.64 -0.74 13.97
N VAL A 436 15.61 0.11 14.06
CA VAL A 436 15.64 1.29 14.93
C VAL A 436 14.56 1.26 16.01
N ILE A 437 13.34 0.85 15.69
CA ILE A 437 12.21 0.87 16.64
C ILE A 437 12.25 -0.41 17.50
N PRO A 438 12.56 -0.34 18.81
CA PRO A 438 12.67 -1.53 19.63
C PRO A 438 11.32 -2.20 19.85
N SER A 439 11.30 -3.53 19.75
CA SER A 439 10.09 -4.29 20.02
C SER A 439 9.72 -4.30 21.50
N ALA A 440 8.43 -4.22 21.80
CA ALA A 440 7.91 -4.36 23.16
C ALA A 440 8.22 -5.74 23.78
N TYR A 441 8.45 -6.78 22.95
CA TYR A 441 8.80 -8.12 23.41
C TYR A 441 10.14 -8.17 24.16
N ASN A 442 11.08 -7.26 23.86
CA ASN A 442 12.39 -7.25 24.51
C ASN A 442 12.28 -7.18 26.04
N ALA A 443 11.30 -6.46 26.58
CA ALA A 443 11.11 -6.31 28.03
C ALA A 443 10.88 -7.63 28.78
N HIS A 444 10.37 -8.66 28.10
CA HIS A 444 10.03 -9.94 28.71
C HIS A 444 10.88 -11.10 28.17
N GLU A 445 11.27 -11.05 26.91
CA GLU A 445 11.98 -12.15 26.25
C GLU A 445 13.49 -11.94 26.19
N ALA A 446 13.95 -10.68 26.15
CA ALA A 446 15.36 -10.33 26.02
C ALA A 446 15.74 -9.10 26.86
N PRO A 447 15.41 -9.04 28.17
CA PRO A 447 15.48 -7.81 28.97
C PRO A 447 16.89 -7.25 29.14
N GLU A 448 17.92 -8.09 29.00
CA GLU A 448 19.33 -7.72 29.12
C GLU A 448 20.00 -7.46 27.77
N SER A 449 19.32 -7.75 26.65
CA SER A 449 19.85 -7.55 25.31
C SER A 449 19.76 -6.07 24.91
N LYS A 450 20.68 -5.64 24.06
CA LYS A 450 20.81 -4.27 23.58
C LYS A 450 20.66 -4.22 22.06
N PRO A 451 20.35 -3.04 21.49
CA PRO A 451 20.39 -2.83 20.05
C PRO A 451 21.68 -3.39 19.42
N GLY A 452 21.52 -4.25 18.42
CA GLY A 452 22.61 -4.96 17.73
C GLY A 452 22.92 -6.37 18.27
N ASP A 453 22.42 -6.75 19.45
CA ASP A 453 22.51 -8.14 19.92
C ASP A 453 21.57 -9.05 19.13
N GLN A 454 21.97 -10.31 18.92
CA GLN A 454 21.22 -11.29 18.12
C GLN A 454 19.78 -11.56 18.61
N GLU A 455 19.53 -11.42 19.92
CA GLU A 455 18.19 -11.63 20.50
C GLU A 455 17.36 -10.35 20.58
N PHE A 456 17.94 -9.18 20.26
CA PHE A 456 17.24 -7.91 20.36
C PHE A 456 16.33 -7.71 19.15
N GLN A 457 15.04 -7.59 19.42
CA GLN A 457 14.01 -7.51 18.40
C GLN A 457 13.66 -6.06 18.08
N TYR A 458 13.38 -5.80 16.80
CA TYR A 458 12.87 -4.52 16.31
C TYR A 458 11.50 -4.71 15.68
N ASP A 459 10.70 -3.65 15.65
CA ASP A 459 9.43 -3.62 14.92
C ASP A 459 9.60 -2.83 13.63
N CYS A 460 8.90 -3.25 12.57
CA CYS A 460 8.84 -2.57 11.29
C CYS A 460 7.43 -2.01 11.02
N PHE A 461 6.37 -2.84 10.97
CA PHE A 461 5.04 -2.41 10.46
C PHE A 461 5.13 -1.80 9.06
N GLY A 462 5.72 -2.52 8.12
CA GLY A 462 5.94 -2.05 6.75
C GLY A 462 5.90 -3.17 5.73
N LEU A 463 6.31 -2.89 4.49
CA LEU A 463 6.25 -3.82 3.35
C LEU A 463 4.81 -4.32 3.15
N GLY A 464 3.92 -3.41 2.82
CA GLY A 464 2.50 -3.72 2.58
C GLY A 464 1.70 -4.04 3.83
N THR A 465 2.12 -3.56 5.01
CA THR A 465 1.40 -3.81 6.27
C THR A 465 0.16 -2.91 6.43
N GLY A 466 -0.98 -3.49 6.80
CA GLY A 466 -2.16 -2.74 7.25
C GLY A 466 -2.36 -2.86 8.76
N ALA A 467 -2.39 -1.75 9.50
CA ALA A 467 -2.53 -1.76 10.96
C ALA A 467 -3.54 -0.77 11.53
N GLY A 468 -4.36 -1.23 12.48
CA GLY A 468 -5.21 -0.37 13.30
C GLY A 468 -4.53 0.10 14.58
N SER A 469 -5.22 0.96 15.34
CA SER A 469 -4.78 1.43 16.67
C SER A 469 -5.67 0.84 17.75
N ARG A 470 -5.15 -0.16 18.46
CA ARG A 470 -5.86 -0.87 19.53
C ARG A 470 -5.60 -0.22 20.90
N VAL A 471 -6.67 0.12 21.62
CA VAL A 471 -6.58 0.54 23.02
C VAL A 471 -6.82 -0.69 23.91
N LEU A 472 -5.73 -1.27 24.42
CA LEU A 472 -5.77 -2.50 25.21
C LEU A 472 -6.04 -2.19 26.69
N THR A 473 -7.30 -2.30 27.11
CA THR A 473 -7.72 -2.02 28.49
C THR A 473 -9.04 -2.74 28.84
N THR A 474 -9.37 -2.81 30.13
CA THR A 474 -10.65 -3.35 30.62
C THR A 474 -11.78 -2.30 30.67
N HIS A 475 -11.46 -1.02 30.46
CA HIS A 475 -12.43 0.07 30.50
C HIS A 475 -13.10 0.27 29.13
N SER A 476 -14.37 -0.11 29.01
CA SER A 476 -15.09 -0.12 27.73
C SER A 476 -15.06 1.21 26.98
N GLN A 477 -15.22 2.33 27.70
CA GLN A 477 -15.18 3.69 27.12
C GLN A 477 -13.90 4.01 26.32
N TRP A 478 -12.79 3.37 26.67
CA TRP A 478 -11.48 3.53 26.03
C TRP A 478 -11.27 2.49 24.93
N VAL A 479 -11.76 1.26 25.12
CA VAL A 479 -11.81 0.25 24.06
C VAL A 479 -12.58 0.79 22.85
N ASP A 480 -13.68 1.52 23.10
CA ASP A 480 -14.51 2.16 22.06
C ASP A 480 -13.83 3.32 21.32
N GLN A 481 -12.63 3.73 21.76
CA GLN A 481 -11.77 4.66 21.02
C GLN A 481 -10.78 3.95 20.08
N SER A 482 -10.80 2.62 20.02
CA SER A 482 -9.93 1.88 19.11
C SER A 482 -10.33 2.16 17.65
N LEU A 483 -9.34 2.24 16.77
CA LEU A 483 -9.52 2.50 15.35
C LEU A 483 -9.11 1.28 14.54
N ALA A 484 -9.98 0.80 13.66
CA ALA A 484 -9.65 -0.27 12.73
C ALA A 484 -8.57 0.16 11.74
N GLY A 485 -7.82 -0.82 11.22
CA GLY A 485 -6.68 -0.58 10.34
C GLY A 485 -6.99 -0.18 8.90
N GLY A 486 -5.91 0.22 8.24
CA GLY A 486 -5.84 0.55 6.82
C GLY A 486 -5.65 -0.66 5.92
N MET A 487 -5.46 -0.38 4.64
CA MET A 487 -4.93 -1.34 3.67
C MET A 487 -3.50 -0.95 3.33
N GLY A 488 -2.57 -1.87 3.52
CA GLY A 488 -1.19 -1.75 3.04
C GLY A 488 -0.96 -2.66 1.85
N LEU A 489 -0.21 -2.16 0.85
CA LEU A 489 0.15 -2.89 -0.36
C LEU A 489 1.65 -2.74 -0.64
N LEU A 490 2.32 -3.85 -0.91
CA LEU A 490 3.57 -3.91 -1.63
C LEU A 490 3.33 -4.81 -2.85
N ILE A 491 3.56 -4.28 -4.04
CA ILE A 491 3.36 -4.99 -5.29
C ILE A 491 4.65 -4.85 -6.08
N ASP A 492 5.35 -5.96 -6.26
CA ASP A 492 6.52 -6.08 -7.12
C ASP A 492 6.13 -6.94 -8.33
N LEU A 493 6.55 -6.54 -9.54
CA LEU A 493 6.15 -7.23 -10.76
C LEU A 493 7.24 -8.13 -11.34
N THR A 494 8.49 -7.67 -11.34
CA THR A 494 9.60 -8.40 -11.94
C THR A 494 10.92 -8.00 -11.32
N GLY A 495 11.70 -8.99 -10.90
CA GLY A 495 13.03 -8.72 -10.40
C GLY A 495 13.74 -9.97 -9.93
N HIS A 496 14.84 -9.77 -9.23
CA HIS A 496 15.42 -10.77 -8.33
C HIS A 496 15.66 -10.06 -7.00
N ASP A 497 14.63 -10.08 -6.17
CA ASP A 497 14.43 -9.07 -5.15
C ASP A 497 14.84 -9.56 -3.78
N ARG A 498 15.18 -8.60 -2.91
CA ARG A 498 15.57 -8.89 -1.52
C ARG A 498 14.70 -8.13 -0.55
N TYR A 499 13.95 -8.88 0.24
CA TYR A 499 13.08 -8.35 1.29
C TYR A 499 13.68 -8.60 2.66
N GLN A 500 14.20 -7.56 3.33
CA GLN A 500 14.77 -7.63 4.67
C GLN A 500 13.96 -6.81 5.67
N SER A 501 13.26 -7.49 6.59
CA SER A 501 12.38 -6.80 7.54
C SER A 501 12.47 -7.30 8.99
N ALA A 502 12.16 -6.39 9.90
CA ALA A 502 11.97 -6.70 11.32
C ALA A 502 10.53 -7.20 11.59
N ASN A 503 10.07 -7.16 12.85
CA ASN A 503 8.79 -7.74 13.23
C ASN A 503 7.60 -7.05 12.54
N PHE A 504 6.50 -7.79 12.36
CA PHE A 504 5.22 -7.30 11.85
C PHE A 504 5.37 -6.66 10.47
N SER A 505 5.69 -7.47 9.46
CA SER A 505 6.07 -6.98 8.13
C SER A 505 5.57 -7.92 7.03
N GLN A 506 5.88 -7.58 5.77
CA GLN A 506 5.61 -8.34 4.55
C GLN A 506 4.18 -8.88 4.47
N GLY A 507 3.27 -8.01 4.07
CA GLY A 507 1.84 -8.34 3.93
C GLY A 507 1.12 -8.57 5.26
N MET A 508 1.60 -7.98 6.38
CA MET A 508 1.00 -8.17 7.70
C MET A 508 -0.35 -7.46 7.85
N GLY A 509 -1.35 -8.17 8.39
CA GLY A 509 -2.62 -7.59 8.84
C GLY A 509 -2.70 -7.46 10.36
N TYR A 510 -2.80 -6.25 10.91
CA TYR A 510 -2.89 -6.02 12.36
C TYR A 510 -4.12 -5.20 12.75
N PHE A 511 -4.90 -5.68 13.72
CA PHE A 511 -6.05 -4.97 14.30
C PHE A 511 -7.03 -4.39 13.26
N PHE A 512 -7.79 -5.27 12.60
CA PHE A 512 -8.69 -4.91 11.50
C PHE A 512 -8.02 -4.21 10.29
N GLY A 513 -6.71 -4.31 10.15
CA GLY A 513 -6.00 -3.91 8.93
C GLY A 513 -5.84 -5.06 7.95
N ALA A 514 -5.71 -4.72 6.66
CA ALA A 514 -5.36 -5.65 5.58
C ALA A 514 -3.93 -5.37 5.12
N GLY A 515 -3.05 -6.37 5.19
CA GLY A 515 -1.75 -6.33 4.56
C GLY A 515 -1.70 -7.20 3.32
N ILE A 516 -1.07 -6.70 2.26
CA ILE A 516 -0.98 -7.35 0.96
C ILE A 516 0.47 -7.22 0.48
N LEU A 517 1.11 -8.34 0.20
CA LEU A 517 2.35 -8.43 -0.57
C LEU A 517 2.09 -9.33 -1.77
N LEU A 518 2.36 -8.82 -2.97
CA LEU A 518 2.36 -9.60 -4.21
C LEU A 518 3.72 -9.42 -4.87
N ASP A 519 4.46 -10.50 -5.03
CA ASP A 519 5.60 -10.60 -5.92
C ASP A 519 5.18 -11.47 -7.12
N LEU A 520 5.32 -10.95 -8.34
CA LEU A 520 4.79 -11.63 -9.53
C LEU A 520 5.83 -12.41 -10.32
N ASN A 521 7.13 -12.18 -10.08
CA ASN A 521 8.21 -12.84 -10.80
C ASN A 521 9.58 -12.52 -10.19
N GLY A 522 10.33 -13.56 -9.86
CA GLY A 522 11.76 -13.39 -9.63
C GLY A 522 12.48 -14.65 -9.22
N GLU A 523 13.59 -14.49 -8.50
CA GLU A 523 14.26 -15.53 -7.71
C GLU A 523 14.67 -14.81 -6.44
N ASP A 524 13.79 -14.84 -5.45
CA ASP A 524 13.68 -13.79 -4.46
C ASP A 524 14.15 -14.25 -3.08
N GLU A 525 14.64 -13.31 -2.28
CA GLU A 525 15.13 -13.57 -0.93
C GLU A 525 14.29 -12.84 0.11
N TYR A 526 13.48 -13.60 0.84
CA TYR A 526 12.62 -13.11 1.91
C TYR A 526 13.25 -13.38 3.27
N GLN A 527 13.60 -12.31 3.99
CA GLN A 527 14.19 -12.37 5.32
C GLN A 527 13.42 -11.49 6.29
N ALA A 528 12.62 -12.11 7.17
CA ALA A 528 11.84 -11.37 8.16
C ALA A 528 12.08 -11.82 9.61
N ALA A 529 11.72 -10.99 10.60
CA ALA A 529 11.73 -11.39 12.02
C ALA A 529 10.39 -12.06 12.41
N ARG A 530 9.78 -11.70 13.55
CA ARG A 530 8.49 -12.27 14.01
C ARG A 530 7.31 -11.70 13.23
N TYR A 531 6.29 -12.51 12.90
CA TYR A 531 5.12 -12.06 12.13
C TYR A 531 5.52 -11.41 10.81
N GLY A 532 6.47 -12.03 10.13
CA GLY A 532 7.24 -11.39 9.09
C GLY A 532 6.93 -11.81 7.66
N HIS A 533 6.12 -12.86 7.44
CA HIS A 533 5.69 -13.28 6.10
C HIS A 533 4.20 -13.66 6.14
N GLY A 534 3.34 -12.81 5.56
CA GLY A 534 1.89 -13.08 5.43
C GLY A 534 1.17 -13.33 6.76
N ALA A 535 1.54 -12.60 7.79
CA ALA A 535 1.05 -12.82 9.14
C ALA A 535 -0.17 -11.95 9.49
N SER A 536 -1.03 -12.40 10.40
CA SER A 536 -2.17 -11.62 10.87
C SER A 536 -2.40 -11.71 12.37
N ALA A 537 -2.85 -10.61 12.97
CA ALA A 537 -3.18 -10.54 14.39
C ALA A 537 -4.39 -9.63 14.67
N HIS A 538 -5.19 -10.03 15.68
CA HIS A 538 -6.28 -9.20 16.23
C HIS A 538 -7.34 -8.83 15.17
N TYR A 539 -7.92 -9.82 14.49
CA TYR A 539 -8.84 -9.61 13.35
C TYR A 539 -8.18 -8.95 12.11
N GLY A 540 -6.86 -8.96 12.02
CA GLY A 540 -6.17 -8.55 10.80
C GLY A 540 -6.33 -9.56 9.66
N VAL A 541 -6.12 -9.10 8.44
CA VAL A 541 -6.16 -9.90 7.20
C VAL A 541 -4.82 -9.78 6.50
N ALA A 542 -4.23 -10.90 6.10
CA ALA A 542 -2.94 -10.93 5.42
C ALA A 542 -3.00 -11.79 4.16
N LEU A 543 -2.54 -11.21 3.06
CA LEU A 543 -2.31 -11.88 1.80
C LEU A 543 -0.83 -11.71 1.43
N PHE A 544 -0.14 -12.83 1.25
CA PHE A 544 1.21 -12.88 0.72
C PHE A 544 1.18 -13.87 -0.45
N ILE A 545 1.57 -13.43 -1.65
CA ILE A 545 1.74 -14.31 -2.80
C ILE A 545 3.10 -14.02 -3.40
N ASP A 546 3.93 -15.04 -3.46
CA ASP A 546 4.98 -15.14 -4.47
C ASP A 546 4.39 -15.95 -5.64
N GLN A 547 4.49 -15.44 -6.85
CA GLN A 547 3.87 -16.07 -8.01
C GLN A 547 4.78 -17.11 -8.71
N LYS A 548 6.10 -16.97 -8.59
CA LYS A 548 7.11 -17.86 -9.17
C LYS A 548 8.54 -17.34 -8.92
N GLY A 549 9.41 -18.26 -8.55
CA GLY A 549 10.86 -18.11 -8.56
C GLY A 549 11.53 -19.34 -7.96
N ASP A 550 12.86 -19.41 -7.95
CA ASP A 550 13.60 -20.36 -7.11
C ASP A 550 13.97 -19.62 -5.81
N ASP A 551 13.04 -19.59 -4.85
CA ASP A 551 12.99 -18.58 -3.80
C ASP A 551 13.56 -19.04 -2.47
N ARG A 552 13.95 -18.07 -1.64
CA ARG A 552 14.55 -18.31 -0.33
C ARG A 552 13.82 -17.56 0.76
N TYR A 553 13.29 -18.30 1.72
CA TYR A 553 12.60 -17.76 2.88
C TYR A 553 13.41 -18.02 4.15
N GLY A 554 13.72 -16.97 4.90
CA GLY A 554 14.51 -17.02 6.13
C GLY A 554 13.85 -16.26 7.26
N SER A 555 14.17 -16.62 8.51
CA SER A 555 13.74 -15.83 9.67
C SER A 555 14.81 -15.63 10.74
N THR A 556 14.97 -14.38 11.17
CA THR A 556 15.83 -14.00 12.30
C THR A 556 15.08 -14.05 13.64
N GLY A 557 13.74 -14.05 13.61
CA GLY A 557 12.87 -13.96 14.78
C GLY A 557 12.44 -15.32 15.33
N PRO A 558 11.94 -15.37 16.58
CA PRO A 558 11.69 -16.63 17.26
C PRO A 558 10.36 -17.32 16.91
N TYR A 559 9.36 -16.59 16.36
CA TYR A 559 8.00 -17.12 16.20
C TYR A 559 7.24 -16.53 15.01
N TYR A 560 6.25 -17.29 14.54
CA TYR A 560 5.16 -16.83 13.66
C TYR A 560 5.62 -16.30 12.29
N ASN A 561 5.99 -17.17 11.37
CA ASN A 561 6.29 -16.80 9.98
C ASN A 561 5.56 -17.67 8.95
N ALA A 562 5.45 -17.18 7.72
CA ALA A 562 4.87 -17.87 6.56
C ALA A 562 3.44 -18.36 6.80
N GLY A 563 2.46 -17.47 6.61
CA GLY A 563 1.03 -17.81 6.70
C GLY A 563 0.62 -18.14 8.13
N VAL A 564 0.55 -17.12 8.99
CA VAL A 564 0.27 -17.31 10.42
C VAL A 564 -0.80 -16.36 10.94
N ALA A 565 -1.74 -16.88 11.72
CA ALA A 565 -2.86 -16.10 12.25
C ALA A 565 -3.00 -16.19 13.77
N TRP A 566 -3.17 -15.04 14.40
CA TRP A 566 -3.34 -14.89 15.85
C TRP A 566 -4.60 -14.08 16.18
N ASP A 567 -5.35 -14.48 17.23
CA ASP A 567 -6.49 -13.73 17.80
C ASP A 567 -7.47 -13.27 16.71
N HIS A 568 -8.17 -14.23 16.11
CA HIS A 568 -9.14 -14.02 15.01
C HIS A 568 -8.56 -13.48 13.69
N GLY A 569 -7.24 -13.44 13.53
CA GLY A 569 -6.60 -13.10 12.26
C GLY A 569 -6.92 -14.10 11.14
N ILE A 570 -6.79 -13.66 9.90
CA ILE A 570 -6.90 -14.48 8.70
C ILE A 570 -5.68 -14.27 7.80
N SER A 571 -4.93 -15.33 7.54
CA SER A 571 -3.73 -15.31 6.71
C SER A 571 -3.82 -16.33 5.58
N LEU A 572 -3.49 -15.89 4.37
CA LEU A 572 -3.23 -16.75 3.22
C LEU A 572 -1.85 -16.39 2.68
N THR A 573 -0.93 -17.35 2.72
CA THR A 573 0.37 -17.27 2.06
C THR A 573 0.42 -18.34 1.00
N ILE A 574 0.81 -17.96 -0.22
CA ILE A 574 1.00 -18.88 -1.33
C ILE A 574 2.38 -18.61 -1.90
N ASP A 575 3.21 -19.64 -1.91
CA ASP A 575 4.33 -19.75 -2.81
C ASP A 575 3.84 -20.53 -4.04
N ALA A 576 3.97 -19.96 -5.22
CA ALA A 576 3.36 -20.48 -6.44
C ALA A 576 4.41 -20.81 -7.48
N GLY A 577 4.05 -21.69 -8.42
CA GLY A 577 5.00 -22.25 -9.36
C GLY A 577 5.34 -23.70 -9.05
N THR A 578 6.41 -24.19 -9.67
CA THR A 578 6.88 -25.58 -9.53
C THR A 578 8.41 -25.63 -9.44
N SER A 579 8.98 -24.58 -8.85
CA SER A 579 10.39 -24.27 -8.85
C SER A 579 11.09 -24.98 -7.68
N HIS A 580 12.30 -24.59 -7.30
CA HIS A 580 12.95 -25.13 -6.11
C HIS A 580 13.10 -24.06 -5.03
N ASP A 581 12.36 -24.24 -3.95
CA ASP A 581 12.27 -23.27 -2.87
C ASP A 581 12.95 -23.75 -1.60
N VAL A 582 13.49 -22.79 -0.84
CA VAL A 582 14.22 -23.06 0.41
C VAL A 582 13.63 -22.27 1.56
N TYR A 583 13.04 -22.98 2.51
CA TYR A 583 12.47 -22.44 3.74
C TYR A 583 13.40 -22.70 4.93
N ALA A 584 14.28 -21.73 5.21
CA ALA A 584 15.26 -21.75 6.29
C ALA A 584 14.74 -21.08 7.59
N PHE A 585 13.77 -21.72 8.23
CA PHE A 585 13.13 -21.29 9.48
C PHE A 585 13.75 -21.91 10.73
N ASP A 586 15.07 -21.72 10.84
CA ASP A 586 15.92 -22.32 11.87
C ASP A 586 15.57 -21.93 13.30
N ARG A 587 15.01 -20.74 13.46
CA ARG A 587 14.76 -20.11 14.75
C ARG A 587 13.30 -19.77 14.98
N THR A 588 12.43 -20.02 14.00
CA THR A 588 11.02 -19.62 14.06
C THR A 588 10.09 -20.82 13.98
N THR A 589 8.87 -20.61 14.47
CA THR A 589 7.70 -21.38 14.10
C THR A 589 7.03 -20.78 12.87
N GLY A 590 6.24 -21.56 12.14
CA GLY A 590 5.58 -21.04 10.96
C GLY A 590 4.92 -22.06 10.06
N LEU A 591 4.82 -21.71 8.77
CA LEU A 591 4.29 -22.55 7.70
C LEU A 591 2.85 -22.98 8.01
N GLY A 592 1.93 -22.02 7.93
CA GLY A 592 0.50 -22.30 8.07
C GLY A 592 0.08 -22.56 9.51
N LYS A 593 0.41 -21.70 10.47
CA LYS A 593 0.09 -21.89 11.91
C LYS A 593 -0.98 -20.92 12.41
N ALA A 594 -1.93 -21.38 13.22
CA ALA A 594 -3.00 -20.53 13.74
C ALA A 594 -3.31 -20.76 15.23
N ASP A 595 -3.42 -19.65 15.98
CA ASP A 595 -3.69 -19.65 17.42
C ASP A 595 -4.84 -18.68 17.76
N HIS A 596 -5.55 -18.94 18.86
CA HIS A 596 -6.64 -18.09 19.39
C HIS A 596 -7.74 -17.77 18.36
N SER A 597 -8.39 -18.80 17.82
CA SER A 597 -9.44 -18.69 16.80
C SER A 597 -8.99 -18.02 15.50
N GLY A 598 -7.71 -18.14 15.16
CA GLY A 598 -7.15 -17.70 13.88
C GLY A 598 -7.47 -18.66 12.72
N TRP A 599 -7.34 -18.16 11.49
CA TRP A 599 -7.41 -18.92 10.26
C TRP A 599 -6.14 -18.69 9.47
N ALA A 600 -5.32 -19.72 9.24
CA ALA A 600 -4.09 -19.59 8.48
C ALA A 600 -3.94 -20.73 7.48
N VAL A 601 -3.55 -20.40 6.26
CA VAL A 601 -3.19 -21.39 5.24
C VAL A 601 -1.90 -20.94 4.57
N PHE A 602 -0.93 -21.84 4.56
CA PHE A 602 0.28 -21.75 3.74
C PHE A 602 0.18 -22.81 2.65
N VAL A 603 0.35 -22.39 1.40
CA VAL A 603 0.35 -23.25 0.22
C VAL A 603 1.71 -23.13 -0.44
N ASP A 604 2.34 -24.26 -0.70
CA ASP A 604 3.39 -24.40 -1.70
C ASP A 604 2.74 -25.11 -2.90
N GLU A 605 2.77 -24.49 -4.08
CA GLU A 605 2.20 -25.09 -5.30
C GLU A 605 3.06 -26.26 -5.80
N GLY A 606 4.35 -26.25 -5.52
CA GLY A 606 5.18 -27.42 -5.65
C GLY A 606 6.62 -27.16 -6.06
N GLY A 607 7.36 -28.26 -6.21
CA GLY A 607 8.78 -28.13 -6.46
C GLY A 607 9.61 -29.30 -5.98
N ARG A 608 10.86 -29.03 -5.64
CA ARG A 608 11.72 -29.97 -4.91
C ARG A 608 12.21 -29.25 -3.68
N ASP A 609 11.35 -29.06 -2.70
CA ASP A 609 11.54 -27.97 -1.78
C ASP A 609 12.28 -28.43 -0.53
N THR A 610 12.92 -27.48 0.13
CA THR A 610 13.65 -27.74 1.36
C THR A 610 13.04 -26.99 2.51
N TYR A 611 12.38 -27.74 3.39
CA TYR A 611 11.75 -27.21 4.59
C TYR A 611 12.61 -27.49 5.81
N ARG A 612 13.20 -26.44 6.38
CA ARG A 612 13.94 -26.52 7.65
C ARG A 612 13.26 -25.65 8.68
N VAL A 613 12.52 -26.28 9.60
CA VAL A 613 11.63 -25.57 10.53
C VAL A 613 11.71 -26.13 11.95
N THR A 614 11.51 -25.27 12.94
CA THR A 614 11.47 -25.68 14.35
C THR A 614 10.20 -26.46 14.67
N SER A 615 9.03 -25.87 14.40
CA SER A 615 7.70 -26.46 14.53
C SER A 615 6.67 -25.58 13.80
N GLY A 616 5.43 -26.05 13.67
CA GLY A 616 4.39 -25.40 12.89
C GLY A 616 3.81 -26.39 11.90
N LEU A 617 3.94 -26.13 10.59
CA LEU A 617 3.51 -27.06 9.52
C LEU A 617 2.02 -27.42 9.65
N GLY A 618 1.16 -26.41 9.57
CA GLY A 618 -0.28 -26.64 9.61
C GLY A 618 -0.87 -26.82 11.02
N GLU A 619 -0.14 -26.39 12.05
CA GLU A 619 -0.56 -26.55 13.45
C GLU A 619 -1.58 -25.48 13.89
N ALA A 620 -2.71 -25.94 14.43
CA ALA A 620 -3.75 -25.10 15.02
C ALA A 620 -3.88 -25.29 16.53
N SER A 621 -4.17 -24.22 17.26
CA SER A 621 -4.59 -24.29 18.67
C SER A 621 -5.87 -23.49 18.93
N GLU A 622 -6.50 -23.69 20.09
CA GLU A 622 -7.57 -22.82 20.60
C GLU A 622 -8.70 -22.48 19.59
N ARG A 623 -9.29 -23.52 18.99
CA ARG A 623 -10.39 -23.43 18.01
C ARG A 623 -10.03 -22.70 16.71
N SER A 624 -8.75 -22.74 16.33
CA SER A 624 -8.23 -22.21 15.08
C SER A 624 -8.30 -23.22 13.94
N LEU A 625 -8.01 -22.75 12.73
CA LEU A 625 -7.82 -23.53 11.52
C LEU A 625 -6.46 -23.18 10.94
N ALA A 626 -5.64 -24.19 10.69
CA ALA A 626 -4.30 -24.07 10.20
C ALA A 626 -4.05 -25.12 9.11
N GLY A 627 -3.39 -24.74 8.02
CA GLY A 627 -3.05 -25.65 6.93
C GLY A 627 -1.66 -25.34 6.38
N PHE A 628 -0.81 -26.36 6.30
CA PHE A 628 0.36 -26.39 5.44
C PHE A 628 0.08 -27.42 4.35
N ILE A 629 0.08 -26.97 3.10
CA ILE A 629 -0.30 -27.78 1.95
C ILE A 629 0.73 -27.58 0.85
N ASP A 630 1.56 -28.59 0.67
CA ASP A 630 2.38 -28.77 -0.53
C ASP A 630 1.56 -29.57 -1.56
N LEU A 631 1.35 -28.99 -2.74
CA LEU A 631 0.46 -29.56 -3.75
C LEU A 631 1.12 -30.60 -4.65
N THR A 632 2.43 -30.49 -4.93
CA THR A 632 3.19 -31.47 -5.74
C THR A 632 4.68 -31.32 -5.51
N GLY A 633 5.43 -32.39 -5.34
CA GLY A 633 6.88 -32.24 -5.24
C GLY A 633 7.60 -33.48 -4.78
N GLU A 634 8.92 -33.40 -4.65
CA GLU A 634 9.69 -34.38 -3.90
C GLU A 634 10.61 -33.67 -2.90
N ASP A 635 10.14 -33.50 -1.68
CA ASP A 635 10.66 -32.49 -0.77
C ASP A 635 11.54 -33.07 0.34
N GLN A 636 12.33 -32.18 0.92
CA GLN A 636 13.25 -32.47 2.02
C GLN A 636 12.82 -31.76 3.29
N TYR A 637 12.34 -32.53 4.26
CA TYR A 637 11.96 -32.02 5.56
C TYR A 637 13.03 -32.23 6.63
N ASN A 638 13.49 -31.12 7.21
CA ASN A 638 14.47 -31.06 8.29
C ASN A 638 13.86 -30.41 9.54
N LEU A 639 13.20 -31.22 10.38
CA LEU A 639 12.67 -30.76 11.66
C LEU A 639 13.76 -30.60 12.72
N LEU A 640 13.91 -29.37 13.24
CA LEU A 640 14.91 -29.08 14.27
C LEU A 640 14.46 -29.47 15.68
N SER A 641 13.15 -29.51 15.93
CA SER A 641 12.54 -29.98 17.19
C SER A 641 11.44 -31.01 16.92
N PRO A 642 11.78 -32.26 16.58
CA PRO A 642 10.80 -33.25 16.16
C PRO A 642 9.86 -33.65 17.31
N LEU A 643 8.55 -33.59 17.06
CA LEU A 643 7.53 -34.17 17.94
C LEU A 643 7.62 -35.70 17.90
N SER A 644 7.36 -36.37 19.02
CA SER A 644 7.49 -37.84 19.12
C SER A 644 6.57 -38.63 18.18
N HIS A 645 5.52 -37.99 17.64
CA HIS A 645 4.48 -38.64 16.84
C HIS A 645 4.30 -38.06 15.43
N PHE A 646 5.10 -37.07 15.03
CA PHE A 646 5.00 -36.46 13.70
C PHE A 646 6.37 -36.44 13.01
N ARG A 647 6.40 -36.92 11.78
CA ARG A 647 7.56 -36.88 10.88
C ARG A 647 7.02 -36.58 9.48
N PRO A 648 7.19 -35.35 8.98
CA PRO A 648 6.75 -34.99 7.64
C PRO A 648 7.55 -35.78 6.61
N THR A 649 6.86 -36.24 5.58
CA THR A 649 7.41 -36.99 4.45
C THR A 649 6.52 -36.75 3.24
N ASN A 650 7.09 -36.92 2.05
CA ASN A 650 6.37 -36.95 0.78
C ASN A 650 5.10 -37.82 0.83
N SER A 651 4.03 -37.36 0.17
CA SER A 651 2.73 -38.03 0.06
C SER A 651 2.06 -38.34 1.42
N LEU A 652 2.29 -37.51 2.44
CA LEU A 652 1.69 -37.65 3.77
C LEU A 652 0.53 -36.67 3.97
N LEU A 653 -0.62 -37.23 4.34
CA LEU A 653 -1.73 -36.50 4.97
C LEU A 653 -1.68 -36.70 6.49
N PHE A 654 -1.53 -35.63 7.27
CA PHE A 654 -1.48 -35.70 8.73
C PHE A 654 -2.30 -34.58 9.40
N SER A 655 -2.79 -34.85 10.60
CA SER A 655 -3.48 -33.86 11.43
C SER A 655 -2.93 -33.89 12.86
N HIS A 656 -2.46 -32.73 13.33
CA HIS A 656 -2.00 -32.54 14.71
C HIS A 656 -3.15 -32.56 15.73
N GLY A 657 -4.38 -32.38 15.25
CA GLY A 657 -5.58 -32.24 16.07
C GLY A 657 -6.66 -31.47 15.32
N PRO A 658 -7.81 -31.21 15.98
CA PRO A 658 -8.91 -30.50 15.36
C PRO A 658 -8.47 -29.15 14.75
N GLY A 659 -8.76 -28.96 13.46
CA GLY A 659 -8.43 -27.74 12.73
C GLY A 659 -7.00 -27.66 12.21
N SER A 660 -6.15 -28.66 12.47
CA SER A 660 -4.78 -28.72 11.93
C SER A 660 -4.71 -29.62 10.69
N LEU A 661 -3.98 -29.19 9.67
CA LEU A 661 -3.74 -29.97 8.45
C LEU A 661 -2.30 -29.80 7.97
N PHE A 662 -1.57 -30.90 7.91
CA PHE A 662 -0.36 -31.05 7.09
C PHE A 662 -0.69 -31.93 5.90
N GLN A 663 -0.40 -31.46 4.69
CA GLN A 663 -0.51 -32.25 3.47
C GLN A 663 0.73 -32.00 2.60
N ASP A 664 1.28 -33.10 2.11
CA ASP A 664 2.23 -33.17 1.01
C ASP A 664 1.72 -34.27 0.08
N GLN A 665 1.66 -34.01 -1.23
CA GLN A 665 1.01 -34.88 -2.23
C GLN A 665 1.99 -35.69 -3.07
#